data_AF-A0A512HMP4-F1
#
_entry.id   AF-A0A512HMP4-F1
#
_cell.length_a   1.000
_cell.length_b   1.000
_cell.length_c   1.000
_cell.angle_alpha   90.00
_cell.angle_beta   90.00
_cell.angle_gamma   90.00
#
_symmetry.space_group_name_H-M   'P 1'
#
loop_
_entity.id
_entity.type
_entity.pdbx_description
1 polymer ?
#
loop_
_entity_poly.entity_id
_entity_poly.type
_entity_poly.pdbx_seq_one_letter_code
_entity_poly.pdbx_strand_id
1 'polypeptide(L)'
;MIDFRRLHLKTIEQRLLWLSHWMIHNANHVRPKVDGIKIGGHQASSASMVSIMTALYFSALRPEDRVAVKPHASPVFHAIHYLMGNQTREKMENFRGLGGVQSYPSRTKDIDDVDFSTGSVGLGVGITALASIVQDFIRAKEWGDDLACGHMVALMGDAELDEGNIYETLQEGWKNDLRNCWWIIDYNRQSLDGIVREGLFERIEKIFDAFGWDVVRVKYGALQRTAFEEPGGDRLRDWIDRCPNQDYAALTFMGGAVWRKRLMDDLGDQGDISSLIDRRSDSELAALMENLGGNCVETMADAFARIDPDRPTCFLAYTIKGWGTPIAGHKDNHGGLMNSKQFADWQAHMGIAAGQEWEPFASVGDIPGLKQFLANVPFFSKGPRRHDDAHIDVPPIEIDSAREISTQAAFGKILDDLAKGESKLAARILTTSPDVTGTTSLGPWVNRRKLFAREAMADAFIEYRIPSTAKWEFTPKGQHVELGIAEMNLFLLLGAAGLSHSLFGKRLIPIGTVYDPFVCRGLDALNYACYQDARFIIVGTPSGITLAPEGGAHQSIGTPLIGMSQDGLAAFEPAFADELAVIMEWAFDYLQRDGEGQRDERTWLRDETGGSVYLRLTTKPLEQPAKRVDDDFRQGAIDGAYWLRKPGPNCAVVIAYQGAVADEAIAAAGVIGEARRDIGVLAVTSADRLNAGWTAAQRERARQSESAESYRDAARSPASRLRHRYRHRRTPGDLVLAGRRCGAPDDLPRRRAFWTNRNDPRSIPPFPRRQAVADAVSQPVDCWETASGRSNTHFPLAGTKRSRMKDTFAGFATAVIEYGRFRNTPSWGYHLGVFIVIRAIFMLLTIKRWRQRCIFLCKPTNSTGTGICLINRFDCARECLRINYAGRLAYPALASATNMTICILPICSGVMTAQRNSTDRSASCRRRVPHFYTTSSVRHSPMHAISSHRESGKGHVCA
;
A
#
# COMPACT_ATOMS: atom_id res chain seq x y z
N MET A 1 -19.46 42.84 -8.31
CA MET A 1 -18.10 42.87 -7.72
C MET A 1 -17.37 41.64 -8.21
N ILE A 2 -16.08 41.74 -8.55
CA ILE A 2 -15.26 40.53 -8.75
C ILE A 2 -15.04 39.90 -7.38
N ASP A 3 -15.23 38.60 -7.27
CA ASP A 3 -14.91 37.86 -6.05
C ASP A 3 -13.37 37.70 -5.97
N PHE A 4 -12.75 38.57 -5.18
CA PHE A 4 -11.30 38.58 -4.97
C PHE A 4 -10.77 37.22 -4.48
N ARG A 5 -11.60 36.42 -3.78
CA ARG A 5 -11.22 35.07 -3.33
C ARG A 5 -10.99 34.14 -4.52
N ARG A 6 -11.87 34.17 -5.54
CA ARG A 6 -11.74 33.40 -6.78
C ARG A 6 -10.52 33.83 -7.59
N LEU A 7 -10.27 35.14 -7.66
CA LEU A 7 -9.10 35.69 -8.35
C LEU A 7 -7.78 35.16 -7.76
N HIS A 8 -7.60 35.23 -6.44
CA HIS A 8 -6.39 34.71 -5.79
C HIS A 8 -6.26 33.19 -5.92
N LEU A 9 -7.35 32.43 -5.80
CA LEU A 9 -7.33 30.97 -6.06
C LEU A 9 -6.85 30.65 -7.48
N LYS A 10 -7.29 31.39 -8.50
CA LYS A 10 -6.82 31.22 -9.88
C LYS A 10 -5.34 31.62 -10.05
N THR A 11 -4.87 32.67 -9.36
CA THR A 11 -3.44 33.01 -9.34
C THR A 11 -2.59 31.91 -8.71
N ILE A 12 -3.03 31.34 -7.59
CA ILE A 12 -2.32 30.26 -6.88
C ILE A 12 -2.23 29.01 -7.76
N GLU A 13 -3.33 28.60 -8.40
CA GLU A 13 -3.37 27.45 -9.31
C GLU A 13 -2.27 27.55 -10.39
N GLN A 14 -2.10 28.74 -10.99
CA GLN A 14 -1.09 28.98 -12.02
C GLN A 14 0.35 29.01 -11.46
N ARG A 15 0.57 29.55 -10.24
CA ARG A 15 1.88 29.47 -9.56
C ARG A 15 2.25 28.03 -9.21
N LEU A 16 1.31 27.24 -8.71
CA LEU A 16 1.53 25.83 -8.37
C LEU A 16 1.77 24.96 -9.61
N LEU A 17 1.02 25.21 -10.70
CA LEU A 17 1.24 24.56 -11.99
C LEU A 17 2.67 24.83 -12.48
N TRP A 18 3.10 26.09 -12.46
CA TRP A 18 4.47 26.46 -12.83
C TRP A 18 5.53 25.81 -11.94
N LEU A 19 5.48 26.01 -10.62
CA LEU A 19 6.52 25.58 -9.68
C LEU A 19 6.68 24.04 -9.67
N SER A 20 5.57 23.30 -9.70
CA SER A 20 5.58 21.82 -9.78
C SER A 20 6.25 21.31 -11.07
N HIS A 21 6.00 21.97 -12.20
CA HIS A 21 6.53 21.58 -13.50
C HIS A 21 7.99 22.01 -13.68
N TRP A 22 8.36 23.19 -13.17
CA TRP A 22 9.74 23.67 -13.16
C TRP A 22 10.64 22.78 -12.29
N MET A 23 10.17 22.33 -11.12
CA MET A 23 10.93 21.39 -10.29
C MET A 23 11.30 20.10 -11.05
N ILE A 24 10.34 19.51 -11.77
CA ILE A 24 10.58 18.33 -12.60
C ILE A 24 11.50 18.66 -13.79
N HIS A 25 11.32 19.83 -14.43
CA HIS A 25 12.14 20.24 -15.55
C HIS A 25 13.61 20.47 -15.14
N ASN A 26 13.83 21.23 -14.06
CA ASN A 26 15.12 21.47 -13.45
C ASN A 26 15.86 20.16 -13.18
N ALA A 27 15.21 19.21 -12.48
CA ALA A 27 15.81 17.92 -12.18
C ALA A 27 16.17 17.08 -13.42
N ASN A 28 15.48 17.25 -14.56
CA ASN A 28 15.70 16.43 -15.75
C ASN A 28 16.52 17.11 -16.87
N HIS A 29 16.67 18.45 -16.86
CA HIS A 29 17.32 19.20 -17.94
C HIS A 29 18.33 20.26 -17.50
N VAL A 30 18.29 20.73 -16.25
CA VAL A 30 19.16 21.82 -15.75
C VAL A 30 20.18 21.30 -14.74
N ARG A 31 19.74 20.48 -13.77
CA ARG A 31 20.61 19.87 -12.75
C ARG A 31 21.56 18.87 -13.40
N PRO A 32 22.88 18.93 -13.14
CA PRO A 32 23.84 17.94 -13.65
C PRO A 32 23.48 16.51 -13.23
N LYS A 33 23.53 15.58 -14.19
CA LYS A 33 23.34 14.14 -13.97
C LYS A 33 24.70 13.48 -13.81
N VAL A 34 25.02 13.01 -12.61
CA VAL A 34 26.34 12.41 -12.28
C VAL A 34 26.54 11.07 -12.98
N ASP A 35 25.46 10.34 -13.23
CA ASP A 35 25.39 8.99 -13.81
C ASP A 35 24.73 8.96 -15.21
N GLY A 36 24.24 10.10 -15.70
CA GLY A 36 23.47 10.22 -16.94
C GLY A 36 22.01 9.75 -16.88
N ILE A 37 21.51 9.30 -15.72
CA ILE A 37 20.19 8.67 -15.60
C ILE A 37 19.04 9.70 -15.64
N LYS A 38 17.88 9.32 -16.19
CA LYS A 38 16.65 10.13 -16.14
C LYS A 38 16.04 10.05 -14.74
N ILE A 39 16.01 11.18 -14.03
CA ILE A 39 15.47 11.32 -12.66
C ILE A 39 13.93 11.19 -12.62
N GLY A 40 13.24 11.60 -13.70
CA GLY A 40 11.79 11.45 -13.84
C GLY A 40 10.99 12.44 -12.99
N GLY A 41 9.74 12.09 -12.71
CA GLY A 41 8.69 13.00 -12.20
C GLY A 41 7.50 13.04 -13.17
N HIS A 42 6.33 13.45 -12.69
CA HIS A 42 5.06 13.25 -13.38
C HIS A 42 4.36 14.57 -13.65
N GLN A 43 4.76 15.27 -14.72
CA GLN A 43 4.15 16.54 -15.13
C GLN A 43 2.65 16.36 -15.39
N ALA A 44 2.26 15.37 -16.20
CA ALA A 44 0.87 15.22 -16.62
C ALA A 44 -0.13 14.88 -15.49
N SER A 45 0.29 14.18 -14.43
CA SER A 45 -0.55 13.92 -13.24
C SER A 45 -0.47 15.02 -12.18
N SER A 46 0.55 15.89 -12.23
CA SER A 46 0.56 17.12 -11.43
C SER A 46 -0.42 18.14 -12.04
N ALA A 47 -0.45 18.22 -13.38
CA ALA A 47 -1.32 19.10 -14.14
C ALA A 47 -2.83 18.82 -13.98
N SER A 48 -3.25 17.55 -13.94
CA SER A 48 -4.66 17.20 -13.70
C SER A 48 -5.12 17.57 -12.28
N MET A 49 -4.23 17.45 -11.30
CA MET A 49 -4.53 17.66 -9.88
C MET A 49 -4.49 19.12 -9.41
N VAL A 50 -3.88 20.04 -10.16
CA VAL A 50 -3.53 21.37 -9.62
C VAL A 50 -4.74 22.18 -9.17
N SER A 51 -5.83 22.19 -9.94
CA SER A 51 -7.06 22.92 -9.59
C SER A 51 -7.79 22.29 -8.40
N ILE A 52 -7.81 20.95 -8.31
CA ILE A 52 -8.37 20.19 -7.18
C ILE A 52 -7.60 20.54 -5.90
N MET A 53 -6.27 20.42 -5.91
CA MET A 53 -5.42 20.69 -4.75
C MET A 53 -5.44 22.17 -4.36
N THR A 54 -5.52 23.09 -5.32
CA THR A 54 -5.66 24.52 -5.02
C THR A 54 -6.98 24.82 -4.30
N ALA A 55 -8.10 24.29 -4.79
CA ALA A 55 -9.39 24.47 -4.13
C ALA A 55 -9.39 23.83 -2.72
N LEU A 56 -8.84 22.62 -2.59
CA LEU A 56 -8.79 21.88 -1.34
C LEU A 56 -7.98 22.63 -0.27
N TYR A 57 -6.67 22.86 -0.50
CA TYR A 57 -5.77 23.45 0.49
C TYR A 57 -6.05 24.93 0.79
N PHE A 58 -6.51 25.71 -0.18
CA PHE A 58 -6.66 27.17 -0.03
C PHE A 58 -8.11 27.64 0.17
N SER A 59 -9.11 26.74 0.16
CA SER A 59 -10.50 27.13 0.43
C SER A 59 -11.29 26.19 1.34
N ALA A 60 -11.06 24.88 1.26
CA ALA A 60 -11.82 23.87 2.00
C ALA A 60 -11.19 23.50 3.34
N LEU A 61 -9.92 23.07 3.33
CA LEU A 61 -9.30 22.40 4.48
C LEU A 61 -9.15 23.25 5.75
N ARG A 62 -9.01 22.56 6.87
CA ARG A 62 -8.83 23.04 8.25
C ARG A 62 -7.62 22.38 8.91
N PRO A 63 -7.04 22.96 9.98
CA PRO A 63 -5.84 22.40 10.64
C PRO A 63 -6.02 21.01 11.25
N GLU A 64 -7.26 20.58 11.46
CA GLU A 64 -7.66 19.27 11.98
C GLU A 64 -7.82 18.21 10.87
N ASP A 65 -7.96 18.60 9.60
CA ASP A 65 -8.03 17.67 8.48
C ASP A 65 -6.66 17.02 8.19
N ARG A 66 -6.66 15.83 7.58
CA ARG A 66 -5.45 15.06 7.21
C ARG A 66 -5.54 14.56 5.77
N VAL A 67 -4.46 14.68 4.99
CA VAL A 67 -4.48 14.43 3.53
C VAL A 67 -3.46 13.36 3.09
N ALA A 68 -3.96 12.28 2.47
CA ALA A 68 -3.16 11.36 1.66
C ALA A 68 -3.14 11.86 0.21
N VAL A 69 -2.01 12.44 -0.21
CA VAL A 69 -1.84 13.04 -1.54
C VAL A 69 -1.50 11.98 -2.59
N LYS A 70 -2.20 12.00 -3.73
CA LYS A 70 -1.95 11.17 -4.92
C LYS A 70 -0.45 11.14 -5.23
N PRO A 71 0.24 9.98 -5.27
CA PRO A 71 1.70 9.93 -5.30
C PRO A 71 2.31 10.80 -6.41
N HIS A 72 1.77 10.68 -7.62
CA HIS A 72 2.25 11.37 -8.82
C HIS A 72 2.00 12.89 -8.82
N ALA A 73 1.28 13.42 -7.82
CA ALA A 73 1.04 14.84 -7.59
C ALA A 73 1.85 15.44 -6.43
N SER A 74 2.82 14.71 -5.85
CA SER A 74 3.80 15.27 -4.90
C SER A 74 4.42 16.59 -5.36
N PRO A 75 4.73 16.80 -6.66
CA PRO A 75 5.29 18.07 -7.13
C PRO A 75 4.36 19.28 -6.91
N VAL A 76 3.04 19.07 -6.87
CA VAL A 76 2.05 20.10 -6.49
C VAL A 76 2.07 20.31 -4.97
N PHE A 77 2.10 19.24 -4.17
CA PHE A 77 2.17 19.32 -2.71
C PHE A 77 3.44 20.06 -2.22
N HIS A 78 4.62 19.70 -2.71
CA HIS A 78 5.85 20.41 -2.34
C HIS A 78 5.82 21.88 -2.83
N ALA A 79 5.19 22.18 -3.98
CA ALA A 79 4.97 23.55 -4.42
C ALA A 79 3.98 24.34 -3.54
N ILE A 80 2.96 23.69 -2.97
CA ILE A 80 2.04 24.27 -1.98
C ILE A 80 2.82 24.64 -0.71
N HIS A 81 3.59 23.71 -0.16
CA HIS A 81 4.39 23.98 1.03
C HIS A 81 5.50 25.01 0.76
N TYR A 82 6.09 25.04 -0.44
CA TYR A 82 7.05 26.07 -0.84
C TYR A 82 6.41 27.48 -0.93
N LEU A 83 5.22 27.60 -1.52
CA LEU A 83 4.48 28.88 -1.58
C LEU A 83 4.08 29.39 -0.19
N MET A 84 3.84 28.48 0.76
CA MET A 84 3.54 28.78 2.17
C MET A 84 4.78 28.93 3.07
N GLY A 85 6.00 28.77 2.55
CA GLY A 85 7.25 28.89 3.32
C GLY A 85 7.64 27.66 4.15
N ASN A 86 6.88 26.56 4.05
CA ASN A 86 7.08 25.29 4.76
C ASN A 86 8.02 24.31 4.03
N GLN A 87 8.68 24.73 2.95
CA GLN A 87 9.63 23.94 2.16
C GLN A 87 10.75 24.85 1.64
N THR A 88 11.98 24.34 1.43
CA THR A 88 13.12 25.16 0.97
C THR A 88 13.39 25.03 -0.53
N ARG A 89 13.86 26.12 -1.15
CA ARG A 89 14.25 26.15 -2.57
C ARG A 89 15.34 25.12 -2.89
N GLU A 90 16.33 24.96 -2.01
CA GLU A 90 17.41 23.97 -2.12
C GLU A 90 16.86 22.54 -2.27
N LYS A 91 15.89 22.16 -1.43
CA LYS A 91 15.29 20.82 -1.46
C LYS A 91 14.44 20.59 -2.71
N MET A 92 13.77 21.64 -3.22
CA MET A 92 13.05 21.62 -4.49
C MET A 92 14.01 21.49 -5.69
N GLU A 93 15.09 22.27 -5.71
CA GLU A 93 16.16 22.15 -6.71
C GLU A 93 16.80 20.74 -6.69
N ASN A 94 16.89 20.14 -5.50
CA ASN A 94 17.37 18.77 -5.28
C ASN A 94 16.25 17.68 -5.33
N PHE A 95 15.09 17.93 -5.96
CA PHE A 95 14.01 16.94 -6.15
C PHE A 95 14.54 15.55 -6.58
N ARG A 96 14.12 14.50 -5.86
CA ARG A 96 14.57 13.10 -6.02
C ARG A 96 16.07 12.83 -5.81
N GLY A 97 16.84 13.83 -5.38
CA GLY A 97 18.22 13.67 -4.93
C GLY A 97 18.29 13.37 -3.42
N LEU A 98 19.45 12.91 -2.96
CA LEU A 98 19.68 12.65 -1.53
C LEU A 98 19.56 13.97 -0.74
N GLY A 99 18.66 14.00 0.25
CA GLY A 99 18.38 15.17 1.08
C GLY A 99 17.39 16.19 0.49
N GLY A 100 16.99 16.06 -0.78
CA GLY A 100 15.94 16.88 -1.41
C GLY A 100 14.54 16.32 -1.22
N VAL A 101 13.52 17.01 -1.76
CA VAL A 101 12.12 16.54 -1.67
C VAL A 101 11.93 15.24 -2.45
N GLN A 102 11.12 14.34 -1.91
CA GLN A 102 11.01 12.96 -2.38
C GLN A 102 10.25 12.81 -3.69
N SER A 103 10.33 11.60 -4.26
CA SER A 103 9.59 11.21 -5.48
C SER A 103 8.07 11.28 -5.32
N TYR A 104 7.60 11.02 -4.10
CA TYR A 104 6.24 10.90 -3.58
C TYR A 104 6.29 11.34 -2.09
N PRO A 105 5.21 11.88 -1.49
CA PRO A 105 5.25 12.44 -0.13
C PRO A 105 5.66 11.38 0.92
N SER A 106 6.57 11.75 1.82
CA SER A 106 7.19 10.83 2.76
C SER A 106 7.31 11.42 4.17
N ARG A 107 6.47 10.96 5.11
CA ARG A 107 6.50 11.36 6.54
C ARG A 107 7.90 11.35 7.15
N THR A 108 8.70 10.36 6.78
CA THR A 108 10.02 10.03 7.35
C THR A 108 11.23 10.60 6.58
N LYS A 109 11.01 11.43 5.54
CA LYS A 109 12.10 11.93 4.67
C LYS A 109 11.92 13.36 4.16
N ASP A 110 10.68 13.80 3.93
CA ASP A 110 10.39 15.19 3.60
C ASP A 110 10.31 16.05 4.87
N ILE A 111 10.55 17.36 4.71
CA ILE A 111 10.44 18.34 5.82
C ILE A 111 9.10 19.09 5.81
N ASP A 112 8.31 18.94 4.74
CA ASP A 112 6.96 19.51 4.70
C ASP A 112 5.97 18.59 5.43
N ASP A 113 4.78 19.13 5.72
CA ASP A 113 3.84 18.63 6.71
C ASP A 113 2.98 17.47 6.16
N VAL A 114 3.67 16.40 5.71
CA VAL A 114 3.05 15.19 5.18
C VAL A 114 2.28 14.47 6.29
N ASP A 115 0.96 14.30 6.11
CA ASP A 115 0.08 13.55 7.02
C ASP A 115 0.24 12.04 6.85
N PHE A 116 0.15 11.57 5.60
CA PHE A 116 0.33 10.16 5.23
C PHE A 116 1.38 10.07 4.11
N SER A 117 2.33 9.14 4.23
CA SER A 117 3.21 8.83 3.11
C SER A 117 2.38 8.21 1.98
N THR A 118 2.75 8.42 0.71
CA THR A 118 2.15 7.68 -0.41
C THR A 118 3.23 7.25 -1.41
N GLY A 119 2.93 6.26 -2.26
CA GLY A 119 3.91 5.74 -3.22
C GLY A 119 3.49 4.39 -3.81
N SER A 120 3.16 3.43 -2.95
CA SER A 120 2.25 2.34 -3.34
C SER A 120 0.85 2.95 -3.46
N VAL A 121 0.14 2.61 -4.54
CA VAL A 121 -1.21 3.11 -4.83
C VAL A 121 -2.24 2.35 -3.99
N GLY A 122 -3.42 2.94 -3.77
CA GLY A 122 -4.50 2.34 -2.98
C GLY A 122 -4.27 2.31 -1.46
N LEU A 123 -3.04 2.12 -0.97
CA LEU A 123 -2.75 2.10 0.49
C LEU A 123 -3.01 3.45 1.16
N GLY A 124 -2.63 4.55 0.51
CA GLY A 124 -2.90 5.91 0.96
C GLY A 124 -4.40 6.25 0.93
N VAL A 125 -5.18 5.59 0.07
CA VAL A 125 -6.65 5.68 0.07
C VAL A 125 -7.20 4.95 1.30
N GLY A 126 -6.83 3.68 1.47
CA GLY A 126 -7.35 2.82 2.53
C GLY A 126 -7.08 3.35 3.94
N ILE A 127 -5.87 3.85 4.22
CA ILE A 127 -5.52 4.34 5.56
C ILE A 127 -6.35 5.56 6.00
N THR A 128 -6.85 6.41 5.08
CA THR A 128 -7.65 7.58 5.46
C THR A 128 -8.98 7.20 6.10
N ALA A 129 -9.68 6.20 5.56
CA ALA A 129 -10.92 5.71 6.14
C ALA A 129 -10.69 5.10 7.53
N LEU A 130 -9.64 4.29 7.69
CA LEU A 130 -9.31 3.65 8.96
C LEU A 130 -8.77 4.67 9.99
N ALA A 131 -8.12 5.74 9.55
CA ALA A 131 -7.77 6.88 10.40
C ALA A 131 -9.01 7.64 10.92
N SER A 132 -10.11 7.67 10.17
CA SER A 132 -11.37 8.25 10.64
C SER A 132 -12.04 7.36 11.69
N ILE A 133 -12.02 6.03 11.49
CA ILE A 133 -12.47 5.07 12.52
C ILE A 133 -11.61 5.19 13.80
N VAL A 134 -10.31 5.46 13.69
CA VAL A 134 -9.42 5.76 14.82
C VAL A 134 -9.74 7.10 15.48
N GLN A 135 -10.07 8.14 14.70
CA GLN A 135 -10.53 9.43 15.21
C GLN A 135 -11.82 9.27 16.04
N ASP A 136 -12.81 8.54 15.52
CA ASP A 136 -14.06 8.25 16.22
C ASP A 136 -13.84 7.37 17.46
N PHE A 137 -12.94 6.39 17.39
CA PHE A 137 -12.51 5.59 18.55
C PHE A 137 -11.97 6.49 19.66
N ILE A 138 -11.07 7.42 19.35
CA ILE A 138 -10.48 8.37 20.30
C ILE A 138 -11.56 9.30 20.87
N ARG A 139 -12.40 9.86 19.99
CA ARG A 139 -13.48 10.81 20.32
C ARG A 139 -14.54 10.20 21.24
N ALA A 140 -14.68 8.88 21.25
CA ALA A 140 -15.57 8.14 22.14
C ALA A 140 -14.97 7.84 23.55
N LYS A 141 -13.76 8.31 23.86
CA LYS A 141 -13.12 8.11 25.18
C LYS A 141 -13.01 9.44 25.93
N GLU A 142 -13.17 9.37 27.25
CA GLU A 142 -13.06 10.50 28.19
C GLU A 142 -11.71 11.27 28.11
N TRP A 143 -10.65 10.64 27.58
CA TRP A 143 -9.35 11.28 27.34
C TRP A 143 -9.19 11.93 25.94
N GLY A 144 -10.22 11.84 25.10
CA GLY A 144 -10.33 12.41 23.75
C GLY A 144 -11.54 13.33 23.54
N ASP A 145 -12.29 13.67 24.60
CA ASP A 145 -13.43 14.60 24.56
C ASP A 145 -13.06 16.02 24.04
N ASP A 146 -11.78 16.36 24.09
CA ASP A 146 -11.14 17.58 23.59
C ASP A 146 -10.65 17.49 22.13
N LEU A 147 -10.65 16.31 21.50
CA LEU A 147 -10.18 16.14 20.13
C LEU A 147 -11.09 16.87 19.13
N ALA A 148 -10.56 17.91 18.48
CA ALA A 148 -11.17 18.50 17.30
C ALA A 148 -11.07 17.52 16.12
N CYS A 149 -12.19 16.92 15.75
CA CYS A 149 -12.28 16.01 14.60
C CYS A 149 -12.19 16.78 13.28
N GLY A 150 -11.45 16.23 12.32
CA GLY A 150 -11.34 16.74 10.95
C GLY A 150 -11.56 15.65 9.91
N HIS A 151 -11.50 16.04 8.63
CA HIS A 151 -11.69 15.12 7.51
C HIS A 151 -10.42 14.32 7.21
N MET A 152 -10.57 13.03 6.98
CA MET A 152 -9.52 12.17 6.41
C MET A 152 -9.69 12.12 4.89
N VAL A 153 -8.81 12.80 4.16
CA VAL A 153 -8.96 13.07 2.73
C VAL A 153 -7.95 12.27 1.90
N ALA A 154 -8.43 11.51 0.91
CA ALA A 154 -7.59 10.83 -0.06
C ALA A 154 -7.72 11.47 -1.46
N LEU A 155 -6.59 11.75 -2.10
CA LEU A 155 -6.49 12.14 -3.50
C LEU A 155 -6.00 10.93 -4.31
N MET A 156 -6.72 10.48 -5.33
CA MET A 156 -6.41 9.26 -6.08
C MET A 156 -6.60 9.38 -7.60
N GLY A 157 -6.07 8.40 -8.36
CA GLY A 157 -6.40 8.22 -9.77
C GLY A 157 -7.73 7.49 -10.00
N ASP A 158 -8.29 7.64 -11.20
CA ASP A 158 -9.34 6.76 -11.70
C ASP A 158 -8.85 5.32 -11.92
N ALA A 159 -7.66 5.16 -12.49
CA ALA A 159 -6.98 3.86 -12.65
C ALA A 159 -6.42 3.28 -11.34
N GLU A 160 -6.42 4.03 -10.23
CA GLU A 160 -6.03 3.55 -8.90
C GLU A 160 -7.13 2.70 -8.25
N LEU A 161 -8.37 2.80 -8.76
CA LEU A 161 -9.51 1.95 -8.39
C LEU A 161 -9.43 0.53 -8.96
N ASP A 162 -8.38 0.15 -9.68
CA ASP A 162 -8.12 -1.26 -10.01
C ASP A 162 -7.50 -2.02 -8.80
N GLU A 163 -7.06 -1.32 -7.74
CA GLU A 163 -6.46 -1.94 -6.54
C GLU A 163 -7.50 -2.56 -5.59
N GLY A 164 -7.23 -3.80 -5.16
CA GLY A 164 -8.18 -4.60 -4.37
C GLY A 164 -8.48 -4.03 -2.97
N ASN A 165 -7.47 -3.42 -2.32
CA ASN A 165 -7.59 -2.94 -0.94
C ASN A 165 -8.62 -1.81 -0.78
N ILE A 166 -8.93 -1.07 -1.85
CA ILE A 166 -9.93 0.00 -1.85
C ILE A 166 -11.32 -0.58 -1.61
N TYR A 167 -11.67 -1.68 -2.28
CA TYR A 167 -12.93 -2.39 -2.09
C TYR A 167 -13.02 -3.08 -0.73
N GLU A 168 -11.91 -3.65 -0.25
CA GLU A 168 -11.81 -4.16 1.12
C GLU A 168 -12.04 -3.04 2.14
N THR A 169 -11.51 -1.83 1.92
CA THR A 169 -11.70 -0.69 2.84
C THR A 169 -13.13 -0.12 2.79
N LEU A 170 -13.75 -0.03 1.61
CA LEU A 170 -15.15 0.41 1.47
C LEU A 170 -16.09 -0.48 2.30
N GLN A 171 -15.82 -1.79 2.33
CA GLN A 171 -16.59 -2.74 3.13
C GLN A 171 -16.40 -2.52 4.65
N GLU A 172 -15.20 -2.15 5.13
CA GLU A 172 -15.01 -1.74 6.54
C GLU A 172 -15.69 -0.42 6.87
N GLY A 173 -15.68 0.53 5.92
CA GLY A 173 -16.34 1.81 6.12
C GLY A 173 -17.84 1.66 6.37
N TRP A 174 -18.49 0.76 5.62
CA TRP A 174 -19.89 0.41 5.83
C TRP A 174 -20.14 -0.34 7.15
N LYS A 175 -19.25 -1.26 7.55
CA LYS A 175 -19.38 -2.01 8.82
C LYS A 175 -19.31 -1.11 10.06
N ASN A 176 -18.51 -0.04 10.02
CA ASN A 176 -18.11 0.75 11.20
C ASN A 176 -18.78 2.13 11.28
N ASP A 177 -19.76 2.44 10.42
CA ASP A 177 -20.37 3.78 10.27
C ASP A 177 -19.28 4.88 10.08
N LEU A 178 -18.49 4.69 9.01
CA LEU A 178 -17.44 5.62 8.59
C LEU A 178 -18.02 6.99 8.24
N ARG A 179 -17.40 8.02 8.81
CA ARG A 179 -17.74 9.43 8.62
C ARG A 179 -16.49 10.27 8.41
N ASN A 180 -16.66 11.57 8.17
CA ASN A 180 -15.57 12.55 8.06
C ASN A 180 -14.45 12.10 7.11
N CYS A 181 -14.79 11.47 5.98
CA CYS A 181 -13.82 10.90 5.05
C CYS A 181 -14.16 11.26 3.60
N TRP A 182 -13.21 11.88 2.88
CA TRP A 182 -13.42 12.38 1.53
C TRP A 182 -12.45 11.71 0.55
N TRP A 183 -12.98 10.99 -0.43
CA TRP A 183 -12.19 10.32 -1.47
C TRP A 183 -12.39 11.05 -2.80
N ILE A 184 -11.32 11.67 -3.30
CA ILE A 184 -11.35 12.58 -4.46
C ILE A 184 -10.62 11.91 -5.63
N ILE A 185 -11.39 11.54 -6.64
CA ILE A 185 -10.94 10.78 -7.81
C ILE A 185 -10.65 11.74 -8.97
N ASP A 186 -9.40 11.74 -9.42
CA ASP A 186 -8.93 12.41 -10.62
C ASP A 186 -9.33 11.62 -11.87
N TYR A 187 -10.57 11.81 -12.33
CA TYR A 187 -11.15 11.16 -13.52
C TYR A 187 -10.64 11.81 -14.81
N ASN A 188 -9.34 11.65 -15.00
CA ASN A 188 -8.55 12.14 -16.12
C ASN A 188 -8.72 11.26 -17.38
N ARG A 189 -9.27 10.06 -17.21
CA ARG A 189 -9.59 9.03 -18.19
C ARG A 189 -8.37 8.30 -18.77
N GLN A 190 -7.22 8.30 -18.12
CA GLN A 190 -6.04 7.57 -18.60
C GLN A 190 -5.18 6.95 -17.48
N SER A 191 -4.81 5.69 -17.66
CA SER A 191 -3.84 4.98 -16.82
C SER A 191 -2.38 5.33 -17.20
N LEU A 192 -1.44 4.44 -16.88
CA LEU A 192 -0.06 4.49 -17.38
C LEU A 192 0.02 4.25 -18.90
N ASP A 193 -0.62 3.18 -19.37
CA ASP A 193 -0.43 2.63 -20.73
C ASP A 193 -1.55 2.97 -21.73
N GLY A 194 -2.66 3.59 -21.28
CA GLY A 194 -3.76 3.91 -22.19
C GLY A 194 -4.94 4.65 -21.59
N ILE A 195 -5.96 4.84 -22.42
CA ILE A 195 -7.22 5.53 -22.07
C ILE A 195 -8.20 4.52 -21.46
N VAL A 196 -8.87 4.89 -20.37
CA VAL A 196 -9.77 3.99 -19.63
C VAL A 196 -11.02 3.63 -20.45
N ARG A 197 -11.67 2.53 -20.07
CA ARG A 197 -12.86 2.03 -20.76
C ARG A 197 -14.08 2.93 -20.50
N GLU A 198 -14.88 3.12 -21.55
CA GLU A 198 -16.18 3.82 -21.46
C GLU A 198 -17.09 3.24 -20.36
N GLY A 199 -17.80 4.12 -19.67
CA GLY A 199 -18.71 3.77 -18.58
C GLY A 199 -18.05 3.48 -17.22
N LEU A 200 -16.74 3.72 -17.05
CA LEU A 200 -16.06 3.55 -15.75
C LEU A 200 -16.69 4.44 -14.67
N PHE A 201 -17.01 5.70 -14.95
CA PHE A 201 -17.67 6.61 -13.99
C PHE A 201 -18.97 6.01 -13.38
N GLU A 202 -19.80 5.34 -14.19
CA GLU A 202 -21.02 4.69 -13.68
C GLU A 202 -20.71 3.51 -12.73
N ARG A 203 -19.57 2.85 -12.92
CA ARG A 203 -19.14 1.74 -12.05
C ARG A 203 -18.68 2.26 -10.71
N ILE A 204 -17.91 3.35 -10.71
CA ILE A 204 -17.51 4.09 -9.51
C ILE A 204 -18.77 4.48 -8.73
N GLU A 205 -19.68 5.25 -9.35
CA GLU A 205 -20.90 5.72 -8.72
C GLU A 205 -21.73 4.60 -8.07
N LYS A 206 -21.98 3.51 -8.81
CA LYS A 206 -22.78 2.37 -8.33
C LYS A 206 -22.09 1.54 -7.24
N ILE A 207 -20.78 1.65 -7.09
CA ILE A 207 -20.03 0.97 -6.02
C ILE A 207 -20.05 1.81 -4.74
N PHE A 208 -19.78 3.11 -4.84
CA PHE A 208 -19.82 4.02 -3.67
C PHE A 208 -21.25 4.15 -3.10
N ASP A 209 -22.27 4.26 -3.97
CA ASP A 209 -23.69 4.22 -3.61
C ASP A 209 -24.06 2.92 -2.85
N ALA A 210 -23.58 1.77 -3.32
CA ALA A 210 -23.80 0.47 -2.66
C ALA A 210 -23.14 0.34 -1.27
N PHE A 211 -22.16 1.18 -0.95
CA PHE A 211 -21.55 1.30 0.39
C PHE A 211 -22.06 2.52 1.19
N GLY A 212 -23.07 3.26 0.70
CA GLY A 212 -23.71 4.37 1.41
C GLY A 212 -22.98 5.72 1.38
N TRP A 213 -21.96 5.85 0.53
CA TRP A 213 -21.21 7.10 0.35
C TRP A 213 -22.01 8.10 -0.50
N ASP A 214 -21.90 9.39 -0.18
CA ASP A 214 -22.40 10.43 -1.09
C ASP A 214 -21.48 10.57 -2.31
N VAL A 215 -22.03 10.62 -3.51
CA VAL A 215 -21.23 10.69 -4.75
C VAL A 215 -21.46 12.01 -5.49
N VAL A 216 -20.39 12.80 -5.60
CA VAL A 216 -20.40 14.17 -6.12
C VAL A 216 -19.68 14.20 -7.48
N ARG A 217 -20.44 14.06 -8.56
CA ARG A 217 -19.89 14.11 -9.95
C ARG A 217 -19.58 15.55 -10.37
N VAL A 218 -18.31 15.94 -10.33
CA VAL A 218 -17.86 17.30 -10.71
C VAL A 218 -17.39 17.29 -12.17
N LYS A 219 -18.36 17.28 -13.11
CA LYS A 219 -18.07 17.09 -14.55
C LYS A 219 -17.66 18.35 -15.32
N TYR A 220 -18.40 19.46 -15.17
CA TYR A 220 -18.23 20.67 -15.98
C TYR A 220 -17.69 21.84 -15.16
N GLY A 221 -16.76 22.62 -15.72
CA GLY A 221 -16.24 23.85 -15.12
C GLY A 221 -17.17 25.05 -15.32
N ALA A 222 -16.77 26.21 -14.80
CA ALA A 222 -17.58 27.42 -14.85
C ALA A 222 -17.85 27.90 -16.28
N LEU A 223 -16.83 27.91 -17.15
CA LEU A 223 -16.97 28.35 -18.54
C LEU A 223 -17.91 27.43 -19.33
N GLN A 224 -17.86 26.12 -19.06
CA GLN A 224 -18.76 25.15 -19.67
C GLN A 224 -20.21 25.38 -19.22
N ARG A 225 -20.46 25.57 -17.92
CA ARG A 225 -21.83 25.88 -17.43
C ARG A 225 -22.40 27.15 -18.06
N THR A 226 -21.63 28.24 -18.10
CA THR A 226 -22.08 29.49 -18.77
C THR A 226 -22.35 29.28 -20.27
N ALA A 227 -21.52 28.51 -20.97
CA ALA A 227 -21.76 28.21 -22.39
C ALA A 227 -22.96 27.27 -22.61
N PHE A 228 -23.37 26.47 -21.62
CA PHE A 228 -24.58 25.66 -21.70
C PHE A 228 -25.87 26.47 -21.50
N GLU A 229 -25.76 27.66 -20.91
CA GLU A 229 -26.85 28.63 -20.74
C GLU A 229 -27.02 29.58 -21.95
N GLU A 230 -26.07 29.58 -22.90
CA GLU A 230 -26.20 30.26 -24.20
C GLU A 230 -27.13 29.51 -25.17
N PRO A 231 -27.76 30.19 -26.15
CA PRO A 231 -28.49 29.53 -27.23
C PRO A 231 -27.65 28.47 -27.95
N GLY A 232 -28.17 27.25 -28.07
CA GLY A 232 -27.45 26.09 -28.59
C GLY A 232 -26.56 25.37 -27.56
N GLY A 233 -26.39 25.90 -26.35
CA GLY A 233 -25.53 25.37 -25.28
C GLY A 233 -25.88 23.95 -24.84
N ASP A 234 -27.17 23.60 -24.78
CA ASP A 234 -27.64 22.23 -24.52
C ASP A 234 -27.04 21.22 -25.50
N ARG A 235 -26.98 21.54 -26.81
CA ARG A 235 -26.42 20.66 -27.84
C ARG A 235 -24.91 20.49 -27.68
N LEU A 236 -24.20 21.50 -27.18
CA LEU A 236 -22.77 21.41 -26.89
C LEU A 236 -22.51 20.51 -25.68
N ARG A 237 -23.29 20.63 -24.60
CA ARG A 237 -23.25 19.72 -23.45
C ARG A 237 -23.53 18.29 -23.88
N ASP A 238 -24.61 18.07 -24.63
CA ASP A 238 -25.01 16.76 -25.11
C ASP A 238 -23.97 16.16 -26.07
N TRP A 239 -23.19 16.97 -26.80
CA TRP A 239 -22.03 16.49 -27.59
C TRP A 239 -20.85 16.11 -26.69
N ILE A 240 -20.47 16.98 -25.74
CA ILE A 240 -19.42 16.73 -24.73
C ILE A 240 -19.68 15.43 -23.97
N ASP A 241 -20.95 15.16 -23.65
CA ASP A 241 -21.38 13.97 -22.91
C ASP A 241 -21.33 12.66 -23.70
N ARG A 242 -21.43 12.73 -25.03
CA ARG A 242 -21.39 11.57 -25.94
C ARG A 242 -20.02 11.37 -26.61
N CYS A 243 -19.10 12.34 -26.48
CA CYS A 243 -17.77 12.27 -27.07
C CYS A 243 -16.93 11.16 -26.39
N PRO A 244 -16.43 10.15 -27.13
CA PRO A 244 -15.61 9.08 -26.56
C PRO A 244 -14.35 9.62 -25.88
N ASN A 245 -13.87 8.96 -24.82
CA ASN A 245 -12.68 9.42 -24.08
C ASN A 245 -11.43 9.47 -24.96
N GLN A 246 -11.36 8.62 -26.00
CA GLN A 246 -10.27 8.61 -26.98
C GLN A 246 -10.32 9.83 -27.91
N ASP A 247 -11.49 10.14 -28.48
CA ASP A 247 -11.70 11.33 -29.31
C ASP A 247 -11.44 12.60 -28.49
N TYR A 248 -11.98 12.68 -27.27
CA TYR A 248 -11.80 13.84 -26.38
C TYR A 248 -10.32 14.11 -26.09
N ALA A 249 -9.57 13.08 -25.71
CA ALA A 249 -8.15 13.19 -25.41
C ALA A 249 -7.31 13.56 -26.64
N ALA A 250 -7.65 13.01 -27.81
CA ALA A 250 -6.99 13.34 -29.07
C ALA A 250 -7.29 14.79 -29.51
N LEU A 251 -8.54 15.24 -29.39
CA LEU A 251 -8.96 16.60 -29.73
C LEU A 251 -8.32 17.64 -28.81
N THR A 252 -8.22 17.38 -27.50
CA THR A 252 -7.41 18.19 -26.57
C THR A 252 -5.97 18.33 -27.07
N PHE A 253 -5.30 17.22 -27.41
CA PHE A 253 -3.90 17.27 -27.87
C PHE A 253 -3.73 18.00 -29.22
N MET A 254 -4.73 17.95 -30.10
CA MET A 254 -4.72 18.62 -31.41
C MET A 254 -5.12 20.10 -31.35
N GLY A 255 -5.76 20.54 -30.26
CA GLY A 255 -6.04 21.95 -29.97
C GLY A 255 -7.21 22.59 -30.74
N GLY A 256 -7.38 23.89 -30.49
CA GLY A 256 -8.59 24.66 -30.80
C GLY A 256 -9.10 24.61 -32.24
N ALA A 257 -8.21 24.67 -33.24
CA ALA A 257 -8.61 24.60 -34.65
C ALA A 257 -9.26 23.25 -35.01
N VAL A 258 -8.81 22.16 -34.37
CA VAL A 258 -9.34 20.82 -34.60
C VAL A 258 -10.59 20.57 -33.75
N TRP A 259 -10.69 21.17 -32.55
CA TRP A 259 -11.96 21.29 -31.82
C TRP A 259 -13.04 21.98 -32.66
N ARG A 260 -12.75 23.17 -33.23
CA ARG A 260 -13.70 23.88 -34.11
C ARG A 260 -14.12 22.98 -35.26
N LYS A 261 -13.15 22.43 -35.99
CA LYS A 261 -13.46 21.61 -37.15
C LYS A 261 -14.38 20.45 -36.77
N ARG A 262 -14.06 19.68 -35.72
CA ARG A 262 -14.88 18.51 -35.35
C ARG A 262 -16.27 18.91 -34.84
N LEU A 263 -16.39 20.02 -34.10
CA LEU A 263 -17.70 20.52 -33.66
C LEU A 263 -18.54 21.02 -34.85
N MET A 264 -17.94 21.67 -35.85
CA MET A 264 -18.66 22.11 -37.06
C MET A 264 -18.98 20.93 -38.00
N ASP A 265 -18.11 19.92 -38.09
CA ASP A 265 -18.37 18.66 -38.82
C ASP A 265 -19.56 17.88 -38.20
N ASP A 266 -19.71 17.89 -36.85
CA ASP A 266 -20.76 17.15 -36.13
C ASP A 266 -22.06 17.97 -35.84
N LEU A 267 -21.99 19.32 -35.80
CA LEU A 267 -23.06 20.21 -35.30
C LEU A 267 -23.28 21.50 -36.13
N GLY A 268 -22.43 21.80 -37.12
CA GLY A 268 -22.32 23.14 -37.73
C GLY A 268 -23.51 23.61 -38.57
N ASP A 269 -24.46 22.74 -38.88
CA ASP A 269 -25.69 23.05 -39.63
C ASP A 269 -26.88 23.45 -38.74
N GLN A 270 -26.71 23.49 -37.42
CA GLN A 270 -27.81 23.56 -36.43
C GLN A 270 -28.07 24.95 -35.82
N GLY A 271 -27.62 26.02 -36.48
CA GLY A 271 -28.04 27.41 -36.22
C GLY A 271 -27.38 28.06 -35.00
N ASP A 272 -28.08 28.05 -33.85
CA ASP A 272 -27.62 28.74 -32.64
C ASP A 272 -26.27 28.21 -32.15
N ILE A 273 -26.06 26.88 -32.23
CA ILE A 273 -24.80 26.25 -31.81
C ILE A 273 -23.63 26.63 -32.73
N SER A 274 -23.86 26.78 -34.03
CA SER A 274 -22.84 27.29 -34.97
C SER A 274 -22.42 28.71 -34.56
N SER A 275 -23.40 29.56 -34.21
CA SER A 275 -23.16 30.92 -33.69
C SER A 275 -22.40 30.91 -32.34
N LEU A 276 -22.68 29.94 -31.47
CA LEU A 276 -21.98 29.74 -30.19
C LEU A 276 -20.50 29.35 -30.39
N ILE A 277 -20.19 28.56 -31.42
CA ILE A 277 -18.84 28.13 -31.80
C ILE A 277 -18.07 29.25 -32.51
N ASP A 278 -18.68 29.91 -33.48
CA ASP A 278 -18.00 30.88 -34.36
C ASP A 278 -17.73 32.24 -33.68
N ARG A 279 -18.47 32.58 -32.62
CA ARG A 279 -18.19 33.80 -31.82
C ARG A 279 -16.93 33.71 -30.95
N ARG A 280 -16.28 32.54 -30.89
CA ARG A 280 -15.09 32.25 -30.06
C ARG A 280 -13.89 32.01 -30.97
N SER A 281 -12.72 32.54 -30.61
CA SER A 281 -11.45 32.13 -31.22
C SER A 281 -11.12 30.66 -30.92
N ASP A 282 -10.18 30.07 -31.67
CA ASP A 282 -9.73 28.69 -31.42
C ASP A 282 -9.15 28.50 -30.01
N SER A 283 -8.46 29.50 -29.48
CA SER A 283 -7.95 29.51 -28.10
C SER A 283 -9.06 29.56 -27.05
N GLU A 284 -10.11 30.36 -27.27
CA GLU A 284 -11.27 30.43 -26.36
C GLU A 284 -12.12 29.16 -26.44
N LEU A 285 -12.22 28.56 -27.62
CA LEU A 285 -12.90 27.28 -27.82
C LEU A 285 -12.13 26.13 -27.16
N ALA A 286 -10.80 26.08 -27.30
CA ALA A 286 -9.97 25.13 -26.55
C ALA A 286 -10.14 25.31 -25.04
N ALA A 287 -10.04 26.55 -24.53
CA ALA A 287 -10.26 26.84 -23.11
C ALA A 287 -11.65 26.42 -22.62
N LEU A 288 -12.70 26.57 -23.44
CA LEU A 288 -14.05 26.07 -23.14
C LEU A 288 -14.11 24.54 -23.08
N MET A 289 -13.59 23.84 -24.10
CA MET A 289 -13.61 22.37 -24.15
C MET A 289 -12.73 21.75 -23.05
N GLU A 290 -11.66 22.43 -22.62
CA GLU A 290 -10.76 21.97 -21.57
C GLU A 290 -11.18 22.38 -20.15
N ASN A 291 -12.17 23.27 -19.98
CA ASN A 291 -12.68 23.68 -18.66
C ASN A 291 -13.66 22.66 -18.06
N LEU A 292 -13.19 21.43 -17.85
CA LEU A 292 -13.89 20.41 -17.06
C LEU A 292 -13.89 20.78 -15.57
N GLY A 293 -14.79 20.14 -14.81
CA GLY A 293 -15.07 20.50 -13.42
C GLY A 293 -13.85 20.40 -12.50
N GLY A 294 -13.09 19.33 -12.61
CA GLY A 294 -11.84 19.12 -11.88
C GLY A 294 -10.69 20.03 -12.32
N ASN A 295 -10.74 20.63 -13.51
CA ASN A 295 -9.80 21.66 -14.00
C ASN A 295 -10.34 23.10 -13.81
N CYS A 296 -11.28 23.29 -12.89
CA CYS A 296 -11.85 24.58 -12.56
C CYS A 296 -11.80 24.79 -11.04
N VAL A 297 -10.77 25.48 -10.55
CA VAL A 297 -10.56 25.74 -9.10
C VAL A 297 -11.79 26.34 -8.43
N GLU A 298 -12.53 27.23 -9.11
CA GLU A 298 -13.80 27.78 -8.60
C GLU A 298 -14.88 26.71 -8.44
N THR A 299 -15.00 25.79 -9.39
CA THR A 299 -16.00 24.72 -9.33
C THR A 299 -15.66 23.71 -8.24
N MET A 300 -14.38 23.38 -8.06
CA MET A 300 -13.94 22.51 -6.97
C MET A 300 -14.15 23.18 -5.60
N ALA A 301 -13.88 24.49 -5.47
CA ALA A 301 -14.14 25.24 -4.23
C ALA A 301 -15.65 25.32 -3.93
N ASP A 302 -16.46 25.65 -4.95
CA ASP A 302 -17.93 25.67 -4.85
C ASP A 302 -18.53 24.28 -4.60
N ALA A 303 -17.83 23.19 -4.95
CA ALA A 303 -18.24 21.81 -4.66
C ALA A 303 -17.90 21.40 -3.22
N PHE A 304 -16.64 21.57 -2.79
CA PHE A 304 -16.24 21.24 -1.41
C PHE A 304 -17.04 22.04 -0.36
N ALA A 305 -17.41 23.30 -0.67
CA ALA A 305 -18.18 24.15 0.23
C ALA A 305 -19.69 23.80 0.36
N ARG A 306 -20.18 22.75 -0.32
CA ARG A 306 -21.59 22.33 -0.32
C ARG A 306 -21.88 21.00 0.37
N ILE A 307 -20.85 20.29 0.81
CA ILE A 307 -20.96 18.92 1.33
C ILE A 307 -21.12 18.92 2.84
N ASP A 308 -21.89 17.97 3.35
CA ASP A 308 -22.00 17.66 4.78
C ASP A 308 -20.66 17.07 5.27
N PRO A 309 -19.95 17.73 6.21
CA PRO A 309 -18.63 17.26 6.64
C PRO A 309 -18.67 15.87 7.26
N ASP A 310 -19.77 15.48 7.93
CA ASP A 310 -19.84 14.21 8.65
C ASP A 310 -20.00 13.02 7.69
N ARG A 311 -20.54 13.18 6.47
CA ARG A 311 -20.83 12.03 5.60
C ARG A 311 -19.64 11.62 4.71
N PRO A 312 -19.38 10.30 4.55
CA PRO A 312 -18.30 9.81 3.71
C PRO A 312 -18.62 10.13 2.24
N THR A 313 -17.73 10.89 1.59
CA THR A 313 -18.03 11.54 0.30
C THR A 313 -17.00 11.21 -0.79
N CYS A 314 -17.49 10.75 -1.94
CA CYS A 314 -16.74 10.45 -3.14
C CYS A 314 -16.88 11.60 -4.16
N PHE A 315 -15.82 12.38 -4.36
CA PHE A 315 -15.79 13.42 -5.40
C PHE A 315 -15.23 12.84 -6.70
N LEU A 316 -16.08 12.70 -7.72
CA LEU A 316 -15.68 12.21 -9.03
C LEU A 316 -15.41 13.40 -9.97
N ALA A 317 -14.18 13.90 -9.93
CA ALA A 317 -13.78 15.13 -10.60
C ALA A 317 -13.23 14.84 -12.01
N TYR A 318 -13.92 15.32 -13.05
CA TYR A 318 -13.47 15.14 -14.43
C TYR A 318 -12.34 16.11 -14.75
N THR A 319 -11.23 15.58 -15.26
CA THR A 319 -10.02 16.34 -15.57
C THR A 319 -9.42 15.95 -16.93
N ILE A 320 -8.41 16.70 -17.36
CA ILE A 320 -7.50 16.36 -18.46
C ILE A 320 -6.13 16.06 -17.87
N LYS A 321 -5.59 14.88 -18.19
CA LYS A 321 -4.19 14.53 -17.90
C LYS A 321 -3.27 15.41 -18.75
N GLY A 322 -2.36 16.15 -18.10
CA GLY A 322 -1.52 17.15 -18.75
C GLY A 322 -2.19 18.51 -19.00
N TRP A 323 -3.35 18.80 -18.41
CA TRP A 323 -4.09 20.06 -18.59
C TRP A 323 -3.22 21.32 -18.46
N GLY A 324 -3.44 22.31 -19.34
CA GLY A 324 -2.68 23.56 -19.33
C GLY A 324 -1.21 23.43 -19.78
N THR A 325 -0.81 22.29 -20.35
CA THR A 325 0.55 22.06 -20.87
C THR A 325 0.54 21.54 -22.32
N PRO A 326 1.63 21.72 -23.09
CA PRO A 326 1.81 21.14 -24.43
C PRO A 326 1.75 19.59 -24.55
N ILE A 327 1.48 18.86 -23.46
CA ILE A 327 1.29 17.40 -23.45
C ILE A 327 -0.11 16.99 -22.95
N ALA A 328 -1.06 17.93 -22.87
CA ALA A 328 -2.45 17.67 -22.54
C ALA A 328 -3.08 16.60 -23.47
N GLY A 329 -3.83 15.67 -22.89
CA GLY A 329 -4.56 14.63 -23.63
C GLY A 329 -3.71 13.52 -24.28
N HIS A 330 -2.44 13.76 -24.60
CA HIS A 330 -1.59 12.77 -25.28
C HIS A 330 -1.40 11.48 -24.48
N LYS A 331 -1.77 10.33 -25.05
CA LYS A 331 -1.82 9.03 -24.33
C LYS A 331 -0.53 8.66 -23.57
N ASP A 332 0.63 8.98 -24.12
CA ASP A 332 1.95 8.62 -23.54
C ASP A 332 2.47 9.67 -22.52
N ASN A 333 1.65 10.65 -22.12
CA ASN A 333 2.10 11.77 -21.28
C ASN A 333 2.39 11.41 -19.81
N HIS A 334 2.06 10.20 -19.34
CA HIS A 334 2.21 9.81 -17.92
C HIS A 334 3.65 9.96 -17.42
N GLY A 335 4.61 9.31 -18.08
CA GLY A 335 6.05 9.44 -17.84
C GLY A 335 6.76 10.35 -18.86
N GLY A 336 6.00 10.94 -19.77
CA GLY A 336 6.44 11.96 -20.71
C GLY A 336 6.77 13.27 -20.00
N LEU A 337 7.75 14.00 -20.53
CA LEU A 337 8.13 15.32 -20.05
C LEU A 337 8.17 16.27 -21.26
N MET A 338 7.86 17.54 -21.03
CA MET A 338 8.14 18.59 -22.01
C MET A 338 9.65 18.66 -22.30
N ASN A 339 10.01 18.71 -23.58
CA ASN A 339 11.39 18.99 -23.99
C ASN A 339 11.74 20.47 -23.74
N SER A 340 13.03 20.82 -23.77
CA SER A 340 13.50 22.18 -23.45
C SER A 340 12.91 23.29 -24.31
N LYS A 341 12.55 23.01 -25.58
CA LYS A 341 11.88 24.01 -26.43
C LYS A 341 10.42 24.20 -25.99
N GLN A 342 9.66 23.10 -25.84
CA GLN A 342 8.29 23.15 -25.33
C GLN A 342 8.20 23.86 -23.97
N PHE A 343 9.19 23.63 -23.10
CA PHE A 343 9.23 24.25 -21.79
C PHE A 343 9.58 25.75 -21.85
N ALA A 344 10.48 26.18 -22.74
CA ALA A 344 10.78 27.59 -22.96
C ALA A 344 9.60 28.34 -23.63
N ASP A 345 8.94 27.73 -24.61
CA ASP A 345 7.72 28.27 -25.24
C ASP A 345 6.61 28.44 -24.17
N TRP A 346 6.47 27.47 -23.26
CA TRP A 346 5.52 27.52 -22.13
C TRP A 346 5.94 28.51 -21.03
N GLN A 347 7.22 28.68 -20.74
CA GLN A 347 7.76 29.70 -19.82
C GLN A 347 7.37 31.11 -20.26
N ALA A 348 7.50 31.40 -21.55
CA ALA A 348 7.07 32.66 -22.14
C ALA A 348 5.55 32.86 -22.04
N HIS A 349 4.76 31.80 -22.29
CA HIS A 349 3.30 31.82 -22.13
C HIS A 349 2.85 32.09 -20.69
N MET A 350 3.53 31.49 -19.70
CA MET A 350 3.28 31.69 -18.26
C MET A 350 3.82 33.04 -17.72
N GLY A 351 4.47 33.84 -18.56
CA GLY A 351 4.99 35.17 -18.23
C GLY A 351 6.18 35.17 -17.27
N ILE A 352 6.95 34.07 -17.18
CA ILE A 352 8.02 33.92 -16.18
C ILE A 352 9.37 34.34 -16.74
N ALA A 353 9.88 35.47 -16.25
CA ALA A 353 11.19 36.00 -16.63
C ALA A 353 12.33 35.02 -16.27
N ALA A 354 13.38 35.02 -17.11
CA ALA A 354 14.56 34.19 -16.89
C ALA A 354 15.25 34.55 -15.55
N GLY A 355 15.58 33.53 -14.75
CA GLY A 355 16.12 33.69 -13.39
C GLY A 355 15.06 33.86 -12.30
N GLN A 356 13.77 33.99 -12.64
CA GLN A 356 12.65 34.06 -11.70
C GLN A 356 11.86 32.75 -11.60
N GLU A 357 12.36 31.65 -12.17
CA GLU A 357 11.61 30.39 -12.29
C GLU A 357 11.23 29.78 -10.94
N TRP A 358 12.05 30.03 -9.91
CA TRP A 358 11.80 29.60 -8.54
C TRP A 358 11.08 30.65 -7.68
N GLU A 359 10.92 31.90 -8.13
CA GLU A 359 10.37 32.95 -7.27
C GLU A 359 8.87 32.71 -6.99
N PRO A 360 8.42 32.57 -5.73
CA PRO A 360 7.04 32.16 -5.42
C PRO A 360 5.98 33.06 -6.06
N PHE A 361 6.27 34.35 -6.19
CA PHE A 361 5.37 35.39 -6.70
C PHE A 361 5.68 35.88 -8.13
N ALA A 362 6.50 35.16 -8.91
CA ALA A 362 6.73 35.51 -10.32
C ALA A 362 5.40 35.54 -11.13
N SER A 363 5.28 36.51 -12.04
CA SER A 363 4.07 36.88 -12.81
C SER A 363 2.79 37.19 -12.01
N VAL A 364 2.84 37.33 -10.68
CA VAL A 364 1.70 37.78 -9.86
C VAL A 364 1.52 39.29 -9.97
N GLY A 365 0.34 39.74 -10.41
CA GLY A 365 -0.01 41.17 -10.48
C GLY A 365 -0.26 41.83 -9.12
N ASP A 366 -1.07 41.19 -8.27
CA ASP A 366 -1.38 41.66 -6.91
C ASP A 366 -0.65 40.83 -5.84
N ILE A 367 0.63 41.15 -5.63
CA ILE A 367 1.46 40.50 -4.61
C ILE A 367 0.99 40.84 -3.17
N PRO A 368 0.62 42.09 -2.82
CA PRO A 368 0.12 42.40 -1.48
C PRO A 368 -1.17 41.66 -1.12
N GLY A 369 -2.19 41.69 -1.98
CA GLY A 369 -3.46 41.00 -1.75
C GLY A 369 -3.30 39.49 -1.73
N LEU A 370 -2.47 38.91 -2.61
CA LEU A 370 -2.18 37.48 -2.54
C LEU A 370 -1.46 37.10 -1.25
N LYS A 371 -0.49 37.89 -0.77
CA LYS A 371 0.17 37.64 0.54
C LYS A 371 -0.81 37.74 1.70
N GLN A 372 -1.73 38.71 1.68
CA GLN A 372 -2.79 38.83 2.67
C GLN A 372 -3.75 37.62 2.61
N PHE A 373 -4.09 37.12 1.43
CA PHE A 373 -4.90 35.92 1.27
C PHE A 373 -4.18 34.68 1.84
N LEU A 374 -2.92 34.45 1.47
CA LEU A 374 -2.12 33.31 1.94
C LEU A 374 -1.99 33.30 3.48
N ALA A 375 -1.77 34.47 4.10
CA ALA A 375 -1.70 34.61 5.55
C ALA A 375 -3.02 34.28 6.30
N ASN A 376 -4.15 34.16 5.60
CA ASN A 376 -5.46 33.84 6.15
C ASN A 376 -5.99 32.46 5.70
N VAL A 377 -5.16 31.60 5.10
CA VAL A 377 -5.58 30.26 4.67
C VAL A 377 -5.80 29.35 5.90
N PRO A 378 -7.02 28.84 6.16
CA PRO A 378 -7.33 28.19 7.43
C PRO A 378 -6.47 26.96 7.73
N PHE A 379 -6.17 26.11 6.74
CA PHE A 379 -5.36 24.90 6.91
C PHE A 379 -3.99 25.15 7.56
N PHE A 380 -3.31 26.23 7.16
CA PHE A 380 -1.95 26.55 7.64
C PHE A 380 -1.95 27.41 8.93
N SER A 381 -3.13 27.80 9.45
CA SER A 381 -3.26 28.78 10.55
C SER A 381 -2.67 28.35 11.90
N LYS A 382 -2.43 27.05 12.12
CA LYS A 382 -1.79 26.50 13.35
C LYS A 382 -0.30 26.14 13.18
N GLY A 383 0.29 26.36 12.00
CA GLY A 383 1.65 25.89 11.69
C GLY A 383 1.69 24.40 11.34
N PRO A 384 2.80 23.67 11.62
CA PRO A 384 2.89 22.22 11.44
C PRO A 384 1.81 21.47 12.23
N ARG A 385 1.24 20.40 11.66
CA ARG A 385 0.10 19.66 12.25
C ARG A 385 0.47 18.27 12.77
N ARG A 386 1.75 17.91 12.77
CA ARG A 386 2.24 16.76 13.55
C ARG A 386 2.19 17.11 15.03
N HIS A 387 1.53 16.27 15.80
CA HIS A 387 1.36 16.41 17.25
C HIS A 387 2.19 15.39 18.01
N ASP A 388 2.22 15.53 19.33
CA ASP A 388 2.80 14.55 20.25
C ASP A 388 1.79 14.27 21.37
N ASP A 389 2.00 13.17 22.10
CA ASP A 389 1.29 12.89 23.36
C ASP A 389 2.25 12.18 24.32
N ALA A 390 2.01 12.37 25.61
CA ALA A 390 2.90 11.95 26.68
C ALA A 390 3.27 10.46 26.62
N HIS A 391 4.46 10.14 27.10
CA HIS A 391 4.84 8.76 27.40
C HIS A 391 3.95 8.22 28.54
N ILE A 392 3.55 6.96 28.40
CA ILE A 392 2.60 6.28 29.28
C ILE A 392 3.36 5.23 30.09
N ASP A 393 3.32 5.39 31.42
CA ASP A 393 3.94 4.47 32.38
C ASP A 393 3.54 3.00 32.11
N VAL A 394 4.54 2.15 31.87
CA VAL A 394 4.36 0.71 31.68
C VAL A 394 4.41 0.02 33.06
N PRO A 395 3.34 -0.66 33.52
CA PRO A 395 3.40 -1.44 34.74
C PRO A 395 4.22 -2.72 34.52
N PRO A 396 4.96 -3.23 35.54
CA PRO A 396 5.68 -4.49 35.43
C PRO A 396 4.76 -5.65 35.03
N ILE A 397 5.20 -6.48 34.07
CA ILE A 397 4.43 -7.64 33.61
C ILE A 397 4.97 -8.88 34.30
N GLU A 398 4.32 -9.28 35.39
CA GLU A 398 4.55 -10.59 36.01
C GLU A 398 3.54 -11.62 35.51
N ILE A 399 4.01 -12.83 35.23
CA ILE A 399 3.16 -13.97 34.93
C ILE A 399 3.37 -15.09 35.95
N ASP A 400 2.35 -15.30 36.79
CA ASP A 400 2.18 -16.55 37.53
C ASP A 400 1.80 -17.65 36.53
N SER A 401 2.81 -18.25 35.90
CA SER A 401 2.62 -19.23 34.84
C SER A 401 2.23 -20.59 35.43
N ALA A 402 1.21 -21.23 34.84
CA ALA A 402 0.96 -22.64 35.11
C ALA A 402 2.19 -23.47 34.72
N ARG A 403 2.41 -24.62 35.40
CA ARG A 403 3.57 -25.49 35.17
C ARG A 403 3.78 -25.82 33.68
N GLU A 404 2.68 -25.95 32.93
CA GLU A 404 2.69 -26.11 31.48
C GLU A 404 1.75 -25.07 30.84
N ILE A 405 2.25 -24.28 29.89
CA ILE A 405 1.48 -23.24 29.16
C ILE A 405 2.17 -22.92 27.82
N SER A 406 1.41 -22.42 26.83
CA SER A 406 1.92 -21.96 25.54
C SER A 406 2.05 -20.43 25.49
N THR A 407 2.90 -19.87 24.63
CA THR A 407 3.06 -18.41 24.59
C THR A 407 1.83 -17.68 24.08
N GLN A 408 0.99 -18.31 23.24
CA GLN A 408 -0.33 -17.75 22.89
C GLN A 408 -1.30 -17.71 24.09
N ALA A 409 -1.27 -18.73 24.96
CA ALA A 409 -2.09 -18.71 26.18
C ALA A 409 -1.56 -17.71 27.22
N ALA A 410 -0.23 -17.58 27.34
CA ALA A 410 0.41 -16.58 28.19
C ALA A 410 0.07 -15.14 27.76
N PHE A 411 0.11 -14.83 26.46
CA PHE A 411 -0.34 -13.55 25.89
C PHE A 411 -1.79 -13.22 26.28
N GLY A 412 -2.71 -14.18 26.13
CA GLY A 412 -4.10 -14.04 26.55
C GLY A 412 -4.27 -13.77 28.04
N LYS A 413 -3.43 -14.39 28.90
CA LYS A 413 -3.41 -14.11 30.35
C LYS A 413 -2.87 -12.70 30.65
N ILE A 414 -1.75 -12.30 30.06
CA ILE A 414 -1.15 -10.96 30.23
C ILE A 414 -2.17 -9.86 29.87
N LEU A 415 -2.89 -10.03 28.76
CA LEU A 415 -3.96 -9.11 28.38
C LEU A 415 -5.19 -9.22 29.29
N ASP A 416 -5.59 -10.39 29.77
CA ASP A 416 -6.68 -10.53 30.76
C ASP A 416 -6.35 -9.79 32.08
N ASP A 417 -5.08 -9.83 32.50
CA ASP A 417 -4.59 -9.17 33.71
C ASP A 417 -4.51 -7.63 33.52
N LEU A 418 -3.95 -7.14 32.40
CA LEU A 418 -4.01 -5.72 32.03
C LEU A 418 -5.45 -5.21 31.85
N ALA A 419 -6.38 -6.07 31.41
CA ALA A 419 -7.80 -5.76 31.26
C ALA A 419 -8.58 -5.71 32.59
N LYS A 420 -7.97 -6.08 33.73
CA LYS A 420 -8.55 -5.91 35.08
C LYS A 420 -8.16 -4.57 35.72
N GLY A 421 -7.00 -4.02 35.37
CA GLY A 421 -6.47 -2.79 35.95
C GLY A 421 -7.11 -1.51 35.39
N GLU A 422 -6.76 -0.37 36.00
CA GLU A 422 -7.19 0.98 35.59
C GLU A 422 -6.00 1.85 35.17
N SER A 423 -4.90 1.23 34.73
CA SER A 423 -3.70 1.96 34.30
C SER A 423 -3.95 2.75 33.01
N LYS A 424 -3.24 3.88 32.86
CA LYS A 424 -3.25 4.67 31.61
C LYS A 424 -2.93 3.81 30.39
N LEU A 425 -1.98 2.88 30.50
CA LEU A 425 -1.64 1.92 29.44
C LEU A 425 -2.87 1.11 29.04
N ALA A 426 -3.56 0.49 30.00
CA ALA A 426 -4.75 -0.31 29.72
C ALA A 426 -5.90 0.51 29.11
N ALA A 427 -6.02 1.80 29.46
CA ALA A 427 -6.99 2.73 28.88
C ALA A 427 -6.62 3.28 27.49
N ARG A 428 -5.37 3.10 27.03
CA ARG A 428 -4.87 3.51 25.70
C ARG A 428 -4.62 2.35 24.74
N ILE A 429 -4.69 1.09 25.20
CA ILE A 429 -4.65 -0.07 24.31
C ILE A 429 -5.88 -0.10 23.40
N LEU A 430 -5.65 -0.29 22.10
CA LEU A 430 -6.65 -0.67 21.10
C LEU A 430 -6.28 -2.07 20.61
N THR A 431 -7.23 -3.01 20.63
CA THR A 431 -7.02 -4.34 20.05
C THR A 431 -7.79 -4.50 18.75
N THR A 432 -7.31 -5.37 17.86
CA THR A 432 -8.01 -5.70 16.61
C THR A 432 -7.58 -7.06 16.08
N SER A 433 -8.47 -7.75 15.36
CA SER A 433 -8.16 -8.96 14.60
C SER A 433 -9.07 -9.04 13.37
N PRO A 434 -8.68 -9.85 12.36
CA PRO A 434 -9.56 -10.19 11.28
C PRO A 434 -10.25 -11.56 11.54
N ASP A 435 -11.43 -11.57 12.17
CA ASP A 435 -12.28 -12.76 12.46
C ASP A 435 -11.68 -13.81 13.44
N VAL A 436 -10.38 -13.75 13.71
CA VAL A 436 -9.64 -14.74 14.52
C VAL A 436 -9.57 -14.41 16.03
N THR A 437 -10.32 -13.41 16.48
CA THR A 437 -10.32 -12.84 17.84
C THR A 437 -10.42 -13.86 18.99
N GLY A 438 -11.16 -14.95 18.77
CA GLY A 438 -11.25 -16.06 19.72
C GLY A 438 -10.05 -17.01 19.67
N THR A 439 -9.53 -17.31 18.48
CA THR A 439 -8.47 -18.31 18.26
C THR A 439 -7.05 -17.76 18.47
N THR A 440 -6.85 -16.45 18.45
CA THR A 440 -5.57 -15.76 18.78
C THR A 440 -5.44 -15.33 20.25
N SER A 441 -6.33 -15.80 21.12
CA SER A 441 -6.37 -15.47 22.57
C SER A 441 -6.74 -14.03 22.96
N LEU A 442 -7.36 -13.22 22.09
CA LEU A 442 -7.92 -11.92 22.50
C LEU A 442 -9.25 -12.02 23.28
N GLY A 443 -9.95 -13.15 23.21
CA GLY A 443 -11.24 -13.38 23.89
C GLY A 443 -11.35 -12.86 25.34
N PRO A 444 -10.38 -13.10 26.24
CA PRO A 444 -10.39 -12.56 27.61
C PRO A 444 -10.37 -11.02 27.67
N TRP A 445 -9.54 -10.37 26.85
CA TRP A 445 -9.50 -8.90 26.72
C TRP A 445 -10.85 -8.36 26.24
N VAL A 446 -11.39 -8.91 25.15
CA VAL A 446 -12.65 -8.45 24.55
C VAL A 446 -13.83 -8.66 25.51
N ASN A 447 -13.86 -9.77 26.26
CA ASN A 447 -14.87 -10.04 27.28
C ASN A 447 -14.93 -8.98 28.39
N ARG A 448 -13.83 -8.27 28.67
CA ARG A 448 -13.78 -7.16 29.65
C ARG A 448 -13.93 -5.79 28.99
N ARG A 449 -13.13 -5.53 27.95
CA ARG A 449 -12.98 -4.21 27.33
C ARG A 449 -13.89 -3.95 26.13
N LYS A 450 -14.66 -4.95 25.70
CA LYS A 450 -15.78 -4.88 24.74
C LYS A 450 -15.38 -4.48 23.31
N LEU A 451 -16.29 -4.71 22.37
CA LEU A 451 -16.12 -4.27 20.98
C LEU A 451 -16.49 -2.79 20.85
N PHE A 452 -15.74 -2.07 20.03
CA PHE A 452 -16.02 -0.69 19.71
C PHE A 452 -17.14 -0.61 18.67
N ALA A 453 -18.14 0.21 18.95
CA ALA A 453 -19.06 0.76 17.98
C ALA A 453 -19.41 2.19 18.41
N ARG A 454 -19.67 3.08 17.46
CA ARG A 454 -19.99 4.50 17.72
C ARG A 454 -21.26 4.70 18.55
N GLU A 455 -22.19 3.75 18.44
CA GLU A 455 -23.42 3.65 19.22
C GLU A 455 -23.50 2.25 19.84
N ALA A 456 -24.21 2.10 20.96
CA ALA A 456 -24.36 0.81 21.61
C ALA A 456 -25.32 -0.08 20.81
N MET A 457 -24.88 -1.28 20.42
CA MET A 457 -25.69 -2.20 19.60
C MET A 457 -26.35 -3.28 20.48
N ALA A 458 -27.60 -3.62 20.17
CA ALA A 458 -28.31 -4.71 20.85
C ALA A 458 -27.72 -6.08 20.47
N ASP A 459 -27.32 -6.87 21.47
CA ASP A 459 -26.89 -8.26 21.30
C ASP A 459 -28.02 -9.22 21.70
N ALA A 460 -28.63 -9.85 20.70
CA ALA A 460 -29.69 -10.83 20.87
C ALA A 460 -29.29 -12.02 21.79
N PHE A 461 -28.01 -12.42 21.82
CA PHE A 461 -27.57 -13.50 22.71
C PHE A 461 -27.58 -13.06 24.18
N ILE A 462 -27.26 -11.79 24.46
CA ILE A 462 -27.39 -11.20 25.80
C ILE A 462 -28.87 -11.00 26.16
N GLU A 463 -29.69 -10.44 25.26
CA GLU A 463 -31.12 -10.20 25.48
C GLU A 463 -31.91 -11.49 25.77
N TYR A 464 -31.75 -12.51 24.91
CA TYR A 464 -32.37 -13.82 25.09
C TYR A 464 -31.65 -14.71 26.11
N ARG A 465 -30.61 -14.19 26.78
CA ARG A 465 -29.83 -14.85 27.85
C ARG A 465 -29.23 -16.20 27.41
N ILE A 466 -28.83 -16.30 26.14
CA ILE A 466 -28.22 -17.49 25.56
C ILE A 466 -26.82 -17.65 26.15
N PRO A 467 -26.48 -18.80 26.79
CA PRO A 467 -25.16 -18.98 27.39
C PRO A 467 -24.04 -18.93 26.35
N SER A 468 -23.17 -17.94 26.45
CA SER A 468 -21.98 -17.75 25.62
C SER A 468 -20.74 -17.52 26.49
N THR A 469 -19.60 -18.06 26.08
CA THR A 469 -18.28 -17.76 26.63
C THR A 469 -17.71 -16.43 26.09
N ALA A 470 -18.23 -15.96 24.96
CA ALA A 470 -17.93 -14.67 24.35
C ALA A 470 -19.02 -13.65 24.70
N LYS A 471 -18.63 -12.53 25.33
CA LYS A 471 -19.50 -11.41 25.72
C LYS A 471 -19.27 -10.23 24.78
N TRP A 472 -19.63 -10.43 23.51
CA TRP A 472 -19.31 -9.55 22.39
C TRP A 472 -20.28 -8.35 22.27
N GLU A 473 -20.38 -7.61 23.37
CA GLU A 473 -21.11 -6.35 23.46
C GLU A 473 -20.37 -5.26 22.66
N PHE A 474 -21.09 -4.55 21.77
CA PHE A 474 -20.61 -3.43 21.00
C PHE A 474 -21.03 -2.09 21.65
N THR A 475 -20.06 -1.22 21.93
CA THR A 475 -20.26 -0.02 22.75
C THR A 475 -19.21 1.06 22.48
N PRO A 476 -19.52 2.37 22.63
CA PRO A 476 -18.55 3.46 22.45
C PRO A 476 -17.32 3.34 23.35
N LYS A 477 -17.47 2.74 24.54
CA LYS A 477 -16.35 2.52 25.45
C LYS A 477 -15.43 1.37 25.00
N GLY A 478 -15.86 0.53 24.06
CA GLY A 478 -15.16 -0.66 23.60
C GLY A 478 -13.71 -0.44 23.12
N GLN A 479 -12.80 -1.38 23.43
CA GLN A 479 -11.38 -1.33 23.05
C GLN A 479 -10.95 -2.45 22.08
N HIS A 480 -11.91 -3.00 21.33
CA HIS A 480 -11.65 -3.95 20.25
C HIS A 480 -12.35 -3.54 18.96
N VAL A 481 -11.59 -3.32 17.88
CA VAL A 481 -12.13 -3.08 16.54
C VAL A 481 -12.06 -4.40 15.77
N GLU A 482 -13.20 -5.06 15.61
CA GLU A 482 -13.32 -6.31 14.84
C GLU A 482 -13.47 -5.97 13.35
N LEU A 483 -12.72 -6.67 12.51
CA LEU A 483 -12.69 -6.45 11.06
C LEU A 483 -13.40 -7.57 10.29
N GLY A 484 -13.58 -8.76 10.87
CA GLY A 484 -13.84 -9.96 10.08
C GLY A 484 -12.68 -10.25 9.11
N ILE A 485 -12.87 -11.10 8.10
CA ILE A 485 -11.76 -11.61 7.27
C ILE A 485 -11.17 -10.53 6.33
N ALA A 486 -10.25 -9.71 6.84
CA ALA A 486 -9.63 -8.58 6.12
C ALA A 486 -8.20 -8.28 6.60
N GLU A 487 -7.23 -9.14 6.29
CA GLU A 487 -5.85 -8.99 6.79
C GLU A 487 -5.10 -7.79 6.20
N MET A 488 -5.49 -7.26 5.05
CA MET A 488 -4.94 -6.00 4.52
C MET A 488 -5.36 -4.81 5.40
N ASN A 489 -6.65 -4.75 5.75
CA ASN A 489 -7.21 -3.70 6.59
C ASN A 489 -6.68 -3.74 8.02
N LEU A 490 -6.31 -4.92 8.53
CA LEU A 490 -5.61 -5.05 9.82
C LEU A 490 -4.37 -4.16 9.87
N PHE A 491 -3.46 -4.26 8.89
CA PHE A 491 -2.22 -3.48 8.91
C PHE A 491 -2.44 -2.00 8.58
N LEU A 492 -3.43 -1.67 7.75
CA LEU A 492 -3.82 -0.27 7.53
C LEU A 492 -4.41 0.37 8.80
N LEU A 493 -5.20 -0.38 9.60
CA LEU A 493 -5.74 0.07 10.88
C LEU A 493 -4.64 0.19 11.94
N LEU A 494 -3.72 -0.77 12.03
CA LEU A 494 -2.54 -0.67 12.91
C LEU A 494 -1.63 0.50 12.52
N GLY A 495 -1.50 0.78 11.22
CA GLY A 495 -0.84 1.98 10.71
C GLY A 495 -1.52 3.25 11.19
N ALA A 496 -2.83 3.40 10.95
CA ALA A 496 -3.61 4.56 11.38
C ALA A 496 -3.58 4.76 12.91
N ALA A 497 -3.85 3.71 13.68
CA ALA A 497 -3.85 3.73 15.14
C ALA A 497 -2.45 3.98 15.71
N GLY A 498 -1.39 3.44 15.08
CA GLY A 498 -0.01 3.64 15.49
C GLY A 498 0.55 5.04 15.17
N LEU A 499 -0.13 5.80 14.31
CA LEU A 499 0.16 7.21 14.02
C LEU A 499 -0.67 8.19 14.86
N SER A 500 -1.58 7.69 15.71
CA SER A 500 -2.56 8.50 16.47
C SER A 500 -1.98 9.63 17.32
N HIS A 501 -0.82 9.41 17.96
CA HIS A 501 -0.09 10.47 18.65
C HIS A 501 0.24 11.63 17.70
N SER A 502 0.78 11.32 16.51
CA SER A 502 1.18 12.31 15.51
C SER A 502 0.04 12.95 14.73
N LEU A 503 -1.07 12.23 14.54
CA LEU A 503 -2.22 12.70 13.77
C LEU A 503 -3.23 13.46 14.63
N PHE A 504 -3.41 13.08 15.89
CA PHE A 504 -4.50 13.55 16.76
C PHE A 504 -4.02 14.12 18.11
N GLY A 505 -2.73 14.05 18.43
CA GLY A 505 -2.22 14.43 19.77
C GLY A 505 -2.68 13.48 20.87
N LYS A 506 -2.99 12.21 20.51
CA LYS A 506 -3.56 11.21 21.41
C LYS A 506 -2.98 9.82 21.12
N ARG A 507 -2.04 9.36 21.93
CA ARG A 507 -1.32 8.08 21.76
C ARG A 507 -2.19 6.86 22.08
N LEU A 508 -2.47 6.05 21.08
CA LEU A 508 -2.93 4.66 21.26
C LEU A 508 -1.74 3.70 21.38
N ILE A 509 -2.03 2.52 21.91
CA ILE A 509 -1.15 1.34 21.92
C ILE A 509 -1.87 0.23 21.14
N PRO A 510 -1.71 0.16 19.80
CA PRO A 510 -2.43 -0.80 18.97
C PRO A 510 -1.82 -2.20 19.09
N ILE A 511 -2.65 -3.21 19.30
CA ILE A 511 -2.28 -4.63 19.31
C ILE A 511 -3.18 -5.38 18.32
N GLY A 512 -2.61 -5.74 17.18
CA GLY A 512 -3.26 -6.60 16.19
C GLY A 512 -2.93 -8.07 16.44
N THR A 513 -3.88 -8.97 16.17
CA THR A 513 -3.60 -10.41 16.12
C THR A 513 -4.05 -11.00 14.79
N VAL A 514 -3.29 -11.98 14.29
CA VAL A 514 -3.56 -12.69 13.03
C VAL A 514 -2.93 -14.08 13.08
N TYR A 515 -3.40 -15.03 12.28
CA TYR A 515 -2.65 -16.25 12.02
C TYR A 515 -1.31 -15.89 11.36
N ASP A 516 -0.20 -16.31 11.98
CA ASP A 516 1.19 -16.08 11.52
C ASP A 516 1.38 -16.15 9.99
N PRO A 517 0.98 -17.24 9.27
CA PRO A 517 1.12 -17.32 7.81
C PRO A 517 0.41 -16.21 7.02
N PHE A 518 -0.65 -15.61 7.58
CA PHE A 518 -1.48 -14.60 6.93
C PHE A 518 -0.98 -13.17 7.12
N VAL A 519 0.10 -12.96 7.88
CA VAL A 519 0.91 -11.73 7.76
C VAL A 519 1.33 -11.48 6.30
N CYS A 520 1.55 -12.55 5.53
CA CYS A 520 1.82 -12.49 4.09
C CYS A 520 0.67 -11.90 3.25
N ARG A 521 -0.58 -11.92 3.73
CA ARG A 521 -1.76 -11.45 2.97
C ARG A 521 -1.91 -9.92 3.01
N GLY A 522 -1.49 -9.29 4.11
CA GLY A 522 -1.47 -7.82 4.27
C GLY A 522 -0.07 -7.20 4.22
N LEU A 523 0.91 -7.90 3.64
CA LEU A 523 2.34 -7.54 3.77
C LEU A 523 2.70 -6.15 3.23
N ASP A 524 2.09 -5.67 2.13
CA ASP A 524 2.41 -4.32 1.63
C ASP A 524 1.91 -3.23 2.59
N ALA A 525 0.73 -3.42 3.21
CA ALA A 525 0.23 -2.54 4.26
C ALA A 525 1.09 -2.59 5.54
N LEU A 526 1.67 -3.75 5.90
CA LEU A 526 2.65 -3.84 7.00
C LEU A 526 3.91 -3.03 6.68
N ASN A 527 4.51 -3.26 5.51
CA ASN A 527 5.71 -2.54 5.05
C ASN A 527 5.46 -1.02 5.01
N TYR A 528 4.27 -0.62 4.55
CA TYR A 528 3.79 0.75 4.48
C TYR A 528 3.60 1.39 5.86
N ALA A 529 2.97 0.68 6.82
CA ALA A 529 2.79 1.17 8.18
C ALA A 529 4.15 1.40 8.88
N CYS A 530 5.11 0.49 8.71
CA CYS A 530 6.47 0.65 9.21
C CYS A 530 7.22 1.80 8.49
N TYR A 531 7.04 2.00 7.18
CA TYR A 531 7.63 3.12 6.44
C TYR A 531 7.10 4.50 6.88
N GLN A 532 5.85 4.56 7.34
CA GLN A 532 5.25 5.77 7.92
C GLN A 532 5.69 6.06 9.36
N ASP A 533 6.48 5.15 9.96
CA ASP A 533 6.89 5.15 11.37
C ASP A 533 5.71 4.97 12.36
N ALA A 534 4.69 4.18 11.98
CA ALA A 534 3.63 3.80 12.90
C ALA A 534 4.16 2.95 14.07
N ARG A 535 3.47 3.03 15.23
CA ARG A 535 3.81 2.34 16.48
C ARG A 535 2.72 1.33 16.85
N PHE A 536 2.93 0.03 16.66
CA PHE A 536 1.97 -1.03 17.00
C PHE A 536 2.67 -2.36 17.35
N ILE A 537 1.95 -3.24 18.05
CA ILE A 537 2.30 -4.67 18.17
C ILE A 537 1.43 -5.44 17.16
N ILE A 538 2.05 -6.28 16.32
CA ILE A 538 1.37 -7.34 15.58
C ILE A 538 1.74 -8.69 16.20
N VAL A 539 0.75 -9.55 16.40
CA VAL A 539 0.93 -10.89 16.95
C VAL A 539 0.54 -11.93 15.91
N GLY A 540 1.53 -12.65 15.38
CA GLY A 540 1.36 -13.79 14.49
C GLY A 540 1.23 -15.06 15.31
N THR A 541 0.04 -15.65 15.36
CA THR A 541 -0.21 -16.83 16.20
C THR A 541 -1.42 -17.62 15.69
N PRO A 542 -1.37 -18.96 15.62
CA PRO A 542 -0.28 -19.85 16.03
C PRO A 542 0.94 -19.81 15.09
N SER A 543 2.15 -19.80 15.65
CA SER A 543 3.42 -19.67 14.91
C SER A 543 4.16 -21.00 14.69
N GLY A 544 5.08 -20.97 13.73
CA GLY A 544 6.00 -22.06 13.43
C GLY A 544 5.31 -23.35 12.98
N ILE A 545 5.84 -24.48 13.44
CA ILE A 545 5.30 -25.81 13.12
C ILE A 545 3.95 -26.11 13.81
N THR A 546 3.49 -25.27 14.74
CA THR A 546 2.34 -25.60 15.60
C THR A 546 0.99 -25.47 14.90
N LEU A 547 0.95 -24.75 13.78
CA LEU A 547 -0.20 -24.68 12.88
C LEU A 547 -0.14 -25.73 11.74
N ALA A 548 0.87 -26.61 11.72
CA ALA A 548 1.06 -27.58 10.64
C ALA A 548 -0.11 -28.57 10.40
N PRO A 549 -0.92 -28.98 11.40
CA PRO A 549 -2.10 -29.81 11.18
C PRO A 549 -3.16 -29.18 10.25
N GLU A 550 -3.26 -27.86 10.20
CA GLU A 550 -4.16 -27.11 9.32
C GLU A 550 -3.70 -27.09 7.84
N GLY A 551 -2.64 -27.83 7.52
CA GLY A 551 -2.14 -28.05 6.17
C GLY A 551 -1.27 -26.91 5.61
N GLY A 552 -0.73 -27.13 4.41
CA GLY A 552 0.32 -26.28 3.82
C GLY A 552 -0.06 -24.81 3.59
N ALA A 553 -1.35 -24.47 3.54
CA ALA A 553 -1.81 -23.08 3.43
C ALA A 553 -1.68 -22.29 4.74
N HIS A 554 -1.62 -22.98 5.88
CA HIS A 554 -1.51 -22.40 7.22
C HIS A 554 -0.12 -22.61 7.85
N GLN A 555 0.86 -23.14 7.12
CA GLN A 555 2.19 -23.42 7.66
C GLN A 555 3.07 -22.16 7.69
N SER A 556 3.39 -21.69 8.90
CA SER A 556 4.33 -20.60 9.18
C SER A 556 5.77 -21.00 8.79
N ILE A 557 6.16 -20.75 7.54
CA ILE A 557 7.48 -21.11 6.99
C ILE A 557 8.35 -19.86 6.72
N GLY A 558 7.87 -18.91 5.91
CA GLY A 558 8.65 -17.75 5.46
C GLY A 558 8.59 -16.53 6.40
N THR A 559 7.65 -16.53 7.34
CA THR A 559 7.34 -15.42 8.24
C THR A 559 8.41 -15.00 9.25
N PRO A 560 9.37 -15.85 9.69
CA PRO A 560 10.53 -15.37 10.45
C PRO A 560 11.39 -14.39 9.63
N LEU A 561 11.51 -14.63 8.32
CA LEU A 561 12.33 -13.81 7.42
C LEU A 561 11.69 -12.44 7.16
N ILE A 562 10.36 -12.35 7.19
CA ILE A 562 9.64 -11.06 7.07
C ILE A 562 10.09 -10.13 8.20
N GLY A 563 10.01 -10.59 9.45
CA GLY A 563 10.47 -9.83 10.61
C GLY A 563 11.93 -9.39 10.49
N MET A 564 12.84 -10.33 10.17
CA MET A 564 14.26 -10.05 9.98
C MET A 564 14.60 -9.12 8.79
N SER A 565 13.63 -8.74 7.96
CA SER A 565 13.84 -7.95 6.73
C SER A 565 13.23 -6.55 6.77
N GLN A 566 12.34 -6.26 7.73
CA GLN A 566 11.51 -5.07 7.73
C GLN A 566 12.05 -3.99 8.69
N ASP A 567 12.65 -2.92 8.14
CA ASP A 567 13.06 -1.76 8.92
C ASP A 567 11.84 -1.14 9.66
N GLY A 568 11.99 -0.88 10.96
CA GLY A 568 10.93 -0.39 11.83
C GLY A 568 10.09 -1.46 12.52
N LEU A 569 10.39 -2.76 12.36
CA LEU A 569 9.64 -3.86 12.95
C LEU A 569 10.56 -4.83 13.73
N ALA A 570 10.69 -4.63 15.05
CA ALA A 570 11.48 -5.53 15.90
C ALA A 570 10.75 -6.88 16.09
N ALA A 571 11.37 -7.99 15.68
CA ALA A 571 10.68 -9.29 15.60
C ALA A 571 11.17 -10.31 16.65
N PHE A 572 10.22 -10.93 17.37
CA PHE A 572 10.48 -11.92 18.42
C PHE A 572 9.66 -13.20 18.25
N GLU A 573 10.18 -14.33 18.71
CA GLU A 573 9.50 -15.63 18.78
C GLU A 573 9.87 -16.35 20.09
N PRO A 574 9.31 -15.93 21.25
CA PRO A 574 9.61 -16.54 22.55
C PRO A 574 9.05 -17.97 22.66
N ALA A 575 9.77 -18.80 23.42
CA ALA A 575 9.36 -20.14 23.81
C ALA A 575 8.61 -20.15 25.14
N PHE A 576 9.00 -19.30 26.10
CA PHE A 576 8.47 -19.32 27.46
C PHE A 576 7.62 -18.10 27.82
N ALA A 577 6.78 -18.24 28.84
CA ALA A 577 5.85 -17.21 29.29
C ALA A 577 6.56 -16.02 29.96
N ASP A 578 7.66 -16.26 30.67
CA ASP A 578 8.48 -15.22 31.31
C ASP A 578 9.31 -14.42 30.29
N GLU A 579 9.83 -15.06 29.24
CA GLU A 579 10.40 -14.38 28.07
C GLU A 579 9.38 -13.43 27.44
N LEU A 580 8.17 -13.92 27.17
CA LEU A 580 7.09 -13.13 26.59
C LEU A 580 6.71 -11.94 27.49
N ALA A 581 6.63 -12.15 28.81
CA ALA A 581 6.31 -11.09 29.76
C ALA A 581 7.34 -9.94 29.72
N VAL A 582 8.64 -10.29 29.74
CA VAL A 582 9.75 -9.31 29.61
C VAL A 582 9.69 -8.60 28.24
N ILE A 583 9.47 -9.34 27.15
CA ILE A 583 9.41 -8.78 25.80
C ILE A 583 8.19 -7.85 25.63
N MET A 584 7.03 -8.17 26.23
CA MET A 584 5.85 -7.30 26.20
C MET A 584 6.04 -6.03 27.05
N GLU A 585 6.66 -6.14 28.23
CA GLU A 585 7.00 -4.99 29.07
C GLU A 585 7.92 -4.02 28.32
N TRP A 586 8.99 -4.55 27.70
CA TRP A 586 9.88 -3.78 26.82
C TRP A 586 9.15 -3.22 25.59
N ALA A 587 8.26 -3.99 24.96
CA ALA A 587 7.55 -3.56 23.75
C ALA A 587 6.63 -2.35 24.01
N PHE A 588 5.91 -2.33 25.14
CA PHE A 588 5.05 -1.21 25.50
C PHE A 588 5.82 0.09 25.75
N ASP A 589 7.08 0.03 26.16
CA ASP A 589 7.95 1.21 26.22
C ASP A 589 8.55 1.54 24.84
N TYR A 590 9.06 0.53 24.11
CA TYR A 590 9.65 0.68 22.78
C TYR A 590 8.71 1.30 21.73
N LEU A 591 7.40 1.04 21.80
CA LEU A 591 6.39 1.72 20.97
C LEU A 591 6.30 3.24 21.23
N GLN A 592 6.80 3.72 22.36
CA GLN A 592 6.63 5.11 22.79
C GLN A 592 7.88 5.96 22.57
N ARG A 593 9.04 5.32 22.34
CA ARG A 593 10.32 6.00 22.10
C ARG A 593 10.32 6.78 20.78
N ASP A 594 11.02 7.91 20.83
CA ASP A 594 10.99 9.02 19.86
C ASP A 594 12.33 9.78 19.80
N GLY A 595 13.39 9.28 20.45
CA GLY A 595 14.62 10.03 20.72
C GLY A 595 15.37 10.50 19.47
N GLU A 596 15.95 11.71 19.53
CA GLU A 596 16.67 12.39 18.43
C GLU A 596 17.98 11.70 17.97
N GLY A 597 18.28 10.50 18.48
CA GLY A 597 19.48 9.74 18.15
C GLY A 597 19.60 9.49 16.64
N GLN A 598 20.70 9.94 16.04
CA GLN A 598 21.10 9.45 14.72
C GLN A 598 21.25 7.94 14.82
N ARG A 599 20.50 7.18 13.99
CA ARG A 599 20.50 5.69 13.96
C ARG A 599 21.86 5.13 14.34
N ASP A 600 21.99 4.52 15.52
CA ASP A 600 23.29 4.06 16.00
C ASP A 600 23.91 3.08 15.01
N GLU A 601 24.96 3.54 14.33
CA GLU A 601 25.63 2.74 13.31
C GLU A 601 26.31 1.49 13.89
N ARG A 602 26.50 1.44 15.22
CA ARG A 602 27.14 0.34 15.94
C ARG A 602 26.21 -0.83 16.25
N THR A 603 24.89 -0.61 16.33
CA THR A 603 23.89 -1.67 16.56
C THR A 603 22.89 -1.84 15.43
N TRP A 604 22.57 -0.79 14.67
CA TRP A 604 21.42 -0.72 13.74
C TRP A 604 20.06 -1.00 14.38
N LEU A 605 19.99 -1.08 15.72
CA LEU A 605 18.75 -1.20 16.46
C LEU A 605 18.12 0.18 16.61
N ARG A 606 16.79 0.26 16.54
CA ARG A 606 16.03 1.49 16.80
C ARG A 606 15.72 1.68 18.28
N ASP A 607 16.63 1.26 19.17
CA ASP A 607 16.31 1.21 20.61
C ASP A 607 16.18 2.59 21.24
N GLU A 608 16.76 3.64 20.66
CA GLU A 608 16.55 5.04 21.05
C GLU A 608 15.32 5.68 20.36
N THR A 609 15.01 5.24 19.13
CA THR A 609 14.03 5.87 18.22
C THR A 609 12.67 5.18 18.19
N GLY A 610 12.55 3.97 18.76
CA GLY A 610 11.34 3.17 18.76
C GLY A 610 10.95 2.59 17.39
N GLY A 611 9.79 1.94 17.36
CA GLY A 611 9.25 1.32 16.15
C GLY A 611 7.98 0.52 16.45
N SER A 612 7.68 -0.45 15.59
CA SER A 612 6.65 -1.47 15.82
C SER A 612 7.28 -2.81 16.21
N VAL A 613 6.47 -3.73 16.74
CA VAL A 613 6.93 -5.03 17.25
C VAL A 613 6.13 -6.16 16.62
N TYR A 614 6.81 -7.23 16.20
CA TYR A 614 6.19 -8.48 15.72
C TYR A 614 6.45 -9.61 16.69
N LEU A 615 5.40 -10.12 17.34
CA LEU A 615 5.45 -11.27 18.23
C LEU A 615 4.92 -12.52 17.53
N ARG A 616 5.74 -13.55 17.38
CA ARG A 616 5.35 -14.84 16.81
C ARG A 616 5.15 -15.86 17.93
N LEU A 617 3.90 -16.23 18.22
CA LEU A 617 3.53 -16.98 19.43
C LEU A 617 2.98 -18.37 19.10
N THR A 618 3.38 -19.37 19.90
CA THR A 618 3.07 -20.79 19.70
C THR A 618 1.85 -21.24 20.50
N THR A 619 1.07 -22.19 19.96
CA THR A 619 0.02 -22.90 20.70
C THR A 619 0.51 -24.11 21.48
N LYS A 620 1.69 -24.66 21.16
CA LYS A 620 2.28 -25.81 21.85
C LYS A 620 2.54 -25.46 23.33
N PRO A 621 1.90 -26.15 24.30
CA PRO A 621 2.21 -25.99 25.71
C PRO A 621 3.61 -26.51 26.03
N LEU A 622 4.35 -25.81 26.88
CA LEU A 622 5.69 -26.17 27.30
C LEU A 622 5.79 -26.13 28.82
N GLU A 623 6.56 -27.04 29.41
CA GLU A 623 6.91 -26.96 30.84
C GLU A 623 7.75 -25.70 31.09
N GLN A 624 7.30 -24.86 32.01
CA GLN A 624 7.93 -23.57 32.27
C GLN A 624 9.15 -23.72 33.20
N PRO A 625 10.24 -22.96 32.95
CA PRO A 625 11.40 -22.95 33.84
C PRO A 625 11.05 -22.33 35.20
N ALA A 626 11.84 -22.64 36.23
CA ALA A 626 11.75 -21.97 37.52
C ALA A 626 11.98 -20.45 37.36
N LYS A 627 11.25 -19.63 38.13
CA LYS A 627 11.17 -18.16 37.93
C LYS A 627 12.56 -17.50 37.79
N ARG A 628 12.83 -16.95 36.61
CA ARG A 628 14.04 -16.18 36.28
C ARG A 628 13.76 -14.69 36.48
N VAL A 629 14.67 -14.00 37.16
CA VAL A 629 14.49 -12.58 37.57
C VAL A 629 15.79 -11.76 37.50
N ASP A 630 16.89 -12.36 37.08
CA ASP A 630 18.18 -11.68 36.92
C ASP A 630 18.22 -10.78 35.68
N ASP A 631 18.96 -9.68 35.78
CA ASP A 631 19.11 -8.70 34.70
C ASP A 631 19.81 -9.31 33.46
N ASP A 632 20.70 -10.28 33.67
CA ASP A 632 21.35 -11.11 32.65
C ASP A 632 20.31 -11.80 31.74
N PHE A 633 19.29 -12.42 32.34
CA PHE A 633 18.14 -13.00 31.64
C PHE A 633 17.24 -11.94 31.01
N ARG A 634 16.81 -10.91 31.77
CA ARG A 634 15.88 -9.89 31.26
C ARG A 634 16.46 -9.15 30.05
N GLN A 635 17.70 -8.71 30.12
CA GLN A 635 18.37 -8.04 29.01
C GLN A 635 18.65 -9.01 27.85
N GLY A 636 19.08 -10.26 28.11
CA GLY A 636 19.29 -11.25 27.05
C GLY A 636 18.01 -11.60 26.27
N ALA A 637 16.88 -11.74 26.95
CA ALA A 637 15.58 -11.95 26.32
C ALA A 637 15.18 -10.79 25.39
N ILE A 638 15.60 -9.55 25.70
CA ILE A 638 15.42 -8.37 24.87
C ILE A 638 16.45 -8.32 23.73
N ASP A 639 17.74 -8.54 24.01
CA ASP A 639 18.84 -8.50 23.02
C ASP A 639 18.72 -9.58 21.92
N GLY A 640 17.92 -10.62 22.19
CA GLY A 640 17.49 -11.62 21.22
C GLY A 640 17.98 -13.03 21.51
N ALA A 641 18.77 -13.25 22.56
CA ALA A 641 19.09 -14.57 23.08
C ALA A 641 19.62 -14.51 24.52
N TYR A 642 19.50 -15.62 25.24
CA TYR A 642 20.20 -15.84 26.51
C TYR A 642 20.58 -17.33 26.66
N TRP A 643 21.47 -17.61 27.61
CA TRP A 643 21.91 -18.98 27.88
C TRP A 643 20.96 -19.68 28.87
N LEU A 644 20.08 -20.55 28.36
CA LEU A 644 19.32 -21.49 29.21
C LEU A 644 20.26 -22.47 29.93
N ARG A 645 21.38 -22.85 29.29
CA ARG A 645 22.52 -23.53 29.91
C ARG A 645 23.80 -22.85 29.44
N LYS A 646 24.44 -22.06 30.31
CA LYS A 646 25.72 -21.40 30.03
C LYS A 646 26.80 -22.46 29.73
N PRO A 647 27.60 -22.32 28.66
CA PRO A 647 28.63 -23.29 28.29
C PRO A 647 29.80 -23.24 29.29
N GLY A 648 30.42 -24.39 29.55
CA GLY A 648 31.67 -24.46 30.30
C GLY A 648 32.90 -24.20 29.43
N PRO A 649 34.10 -24.23 30.03
CA PRO A 649 35.37 -23.93 29.34
C PRO A 649 35.78 -24.98 28.30
N ASN A 650 35.11 -26.14 28.23
CA ASN A 650 35.40 -27.23 27.30
C ASN A 650 34.19 -27.55 26.39
N CYS A 651 33.25 -26.61 26.24
CA CYS A 651 31.98 -26.79 25.55
C CYS A 651 32.13 -27.38 24.14
N ALA A 652 31.63 -28.60 23.95
CA ALA A 652 31.81 -29.41 22.75
C ALA A 652 30.63 -29.35 21.76
N VAL A 653 29.49 -28.78 22.17
CA VAL A 653 28.29 -28.51 21.35
C VAL A 653 27.58 -27.27 21.93
N VAL A 654 27.08 -26.39 21.06
CA VAL A 654 26.02 -25.44 21.43
C VAL A 654 24.77 -25.81 20.65
N ILE A 655 23.65 -26.01 21.35
CA ILE A 655 22.33 -26.14 20.75
C ILE A 655 21.66 -24.77 20.85
N ALA A 656 21.23 -24.21 19.72
CA ALA A 656 20.48 -22.97 19.66
C ALA A 656 19.08 -23.26 19.08
N TYR A 657 18.05 -22.72 19.71
CA TYR A 657 16.65 -22.90 19.31
C TYR A 657 15.87 -21.59 19.45
N GLN A 658 14.70 -21.51 18.82
CA GLN A 658 13.77 -20.38 18.90
C GLN A 658 12.33 -20.93 18.94
N GLY A 659 11.44 -20.28 19.71
CA GLY A 659 10.01 -20.62 19.73
C GLY A 659 9.66 -22.09 20.00
N ALA A 660 8.78 -22.63 19.15
CA ALA A 660 8.04 -23.88 19.37
C ALA A 660 8.84 -25.20 19.41
N VAL A 661 10.16 -25.16 19.21
CA VAL A 661 11.04 -26.36 19.20
C VAL A 661 11.95 -26.45 20.43
N ALA A 662 11.57 -25.77 21.51
CA ALA A 662 12.37 -25.62 22.73
C ALA A 662 12.55 -26.95 23.49
N ASP A 663 11.48 -27.72 23.66
CA ASP A 663 11.49 -29.02 24.33
C ASP A 663 12.23 -30.09 23.51
N GLU A 664 12.13 -30.12 22.17
CA GLU A 664 12.99 -30.99 21.35
C GLU A 664 14.47 -30.62 21.50
N ALA A 665 14.80 -29.32 21.56
CA ALA A 665 16.17 -28.85 21.76
C ALA A 665 16.71 -29.15 23.17
N ILE A 666 15.87 -29.04 24.21
CA ILE A 666 16.21 -29.36 25.61
C ILE A 666 16.36 -30.88 25.80
N ALA A 667 15.47 -31.69 25.21
CA ALA A 667 15.59 -33.14 25.20
C ALA A 667 16.86 -33.60 24.48
N ALA A 668 17.18 -33.01 23.32
CA ALA A 668 18.44 -33.25 22.62
C ALA A 668 19.67 -32.84 23.45
N ALA A 669 19.59 -31.74 24.21
CA ALA A 669 20.66 -31.35 25.14
C ALA A 669 20.86 -32.36 26.29
N GLY A 670 19.78 -32.97 26.76
CA GLY A 670 19.81 -34.09 27.72
C GLY A 670 20.54 -35.30 27.15
N VAL A 671 20.04 -35.85 26.02
CA VAL A 671 20.59 -37.05 25.36
C VAL A 671 22.05 -36.86 24.96
N ILE A 672 22.42 -35.72 24.37
CA ILE A 672 23.83 -35.46 24.01
C ILE A 672 24.71 -35.28 25.26
N GLY A 673 24.12 -34.85 26.39
CA GLY A 673 24.77 -34.71 27.69
C GLY A 673 25.28 -36.02 28.30
N GLU A 674 24.67 -37.15 27.95
CA GLU A 674 25.15 -38.49 28.34
C GLU A 674 26.53 -38.81 27.74
N ALA A 675 26.79 -38.32 26.53
CA ALA A 675 28.01 -38.60 25.77
C ALA A 675 29.03 -37.44 25.78
N ARG A 676 28.61 -36.20 26.03
CA ARG A 676 29.46 -35.00 26.02
C ARG A 676 29.35 -34.22 27.33
N ARG A 677 30.48 -34.10 28.04
CA ARG A 677 30.57 -33.49 29.37
C ARG A 677 30.19 -32.01 29.45
N ASP A 678 30.30 -31.27 28.35
CA ASP A 678 30.16 -29.81 28.32
C ASP A 678 29.39 -29.39 27.06
N ILE A 679 28.23 -28.76 27.27
CA ILE A 679 27.23 -28.40 26.25
C ILE A 679 26.57 -27.08 26.68
N GLY A 680 26.52 -26.11 25.77
CA GLY A 680 25.71 -24.90 25.92
C GLY A 680 24.32 -25.07 25.29
N VAL A 681 23.29 -24.47 25.91
CA VAL A 681 21.94 -24.35 25.33
C VAL A 681 21.58 -22.87 25.30
N LEU A 682 21.45 -22.33 24.09
CA LEU A 682 21.14 -20.94 23.80
C LEU A 682 19.66 -20.84 23.39
N ALA A 683 18.86 -20.17 24.20
CA ALA A 683 17.51 -19.77 23.83
C ALA A 683 17.61 -18.50 22.99
N VAL A 684 17.06 -18.50 21.78
CA VAL A 684 16.96 -17.33 20.91
C VAL A 684 15.53 -16.82 20.97
N THR A 685 15.36 -15.58 21.41
CA THR A 685 14.07 -14.87 21.44
C THR A 685 13.87 -13.98 20.21
N SER A 686 14.96 -13.53 19.57
CA SER A 686 14.93 -12.70 18.35
C SER A 686 16.14 -12.97 17.45
N ALA A 687 15.95 -13.78 16.40
CA ALA A 687 16.91 -13.89 15.30
C ALA A 687 17.15 -12.55 14.56
N ASP A 688 16.18 -11.63 14.59
CA ASP A 688 16.23 -10.28 14.02
C ASP A 688 17.26 -9.41 14.75
N ARG A 689 17.09 -9.18 16.06
CA ARG A 689 17.99 -8.31 16.85
C ARG A 689 19.42 -8.85 16.89
N LEU A 690 19.59 -10.19 16.94
CA LEU A 690 20.90 -10.83 16.77
C LEU A 690 21.53 -10.59 15.38
N ASN A 691 20.73 -10.47 14.32
CA ASN A 691 21.20 -10.19 12.97
C ASN A 691 21.55 -8.72 12.76
N ALA A 692 20.74 -7.79 13.30
CA ALA A 692 21.02 -6.36 13.31
C ALA A 692 22.34 -6.05 14.03
N GLY A 693 22.47 -6.47 15.29
CA GLY A 693 23.68 -6.25 16.09
C GLY A 693 24.93 -6.93 15.50
N TRP A 694 24.78 -8.12 14.89
CA TRP A 694 25.89 -8.75 14.16
C TRP A 694 26.30 -7.95 12.92
N THR A 695 25.33 -7.49 12.12
CA THR A 695 25.56 -6.71 10.90
C THR A 695 26.25 -5.39 11.21
N ALA A 696 25.83 -4.69 12.27
CA ALA A 696 26.41 -3.42 12.66
C ALA A 696 27.85 -3.58 13.20
N ALA A 697 28.11 -4.57 14.07
CA ALA A 697 29.47 -4.87 14.51
C ALA A 697 30.41 -5.30 13.36
N GLN A 698 29.89 -5.85 12.25
CA GLN A 698 30.70 -6.10 11.05
C GLN A 698 31.04 -4.81 10.29
N ARG A 699 30.13 -3.83 10.24
CA ARG A 699 30.38 -2.50 9.65
C ARG A 699 31.44 -1.74 10.45
N GLU A 700 31.35 -1.76 11.77
CA GLU A 700 32.33 -1.12 12.65
C GLU A 700 33.72 -1.77 12.59
N ARG A 701 33.79 -3.10 12.50
CA ARG A 701 35.05 -3.82 12.20
C ARG A 701 35.65 -3.41 10.85
N ALA A 702 34.83 -3.22 9.82
CA ALA A 702 35.29 -2.71 8.52
C ALA A 702 35.74 -1.24 8.53
N ARG A 703 35.29 -0.45 9.52
CA ARG A 703 35.58 0.99 9.70
C ARG A 703 36.76 1.28 10.65
N GLN A 704 37.61 0.29 10.92
CA GLN A 704 38.83 0.35 11.75
C GLN A 704 38.63 0.15 13.27
N SER A 705 37.48 -0.33 13.74
CA SER A 705 37.29 -0.80 15.12
C SER A 705 37.46 -2.32 15.22
N GLU A 706 38.71 -2.82 15.28
CA GLU A 706 39.01 -4.27 15.35
C GLU A 706 38.39 -4.98 16.57
N SER A 707 37.97 -4.23 17.61
CA SER A 707 37.42 -4.75 18.86
C SER A 707 35.89 -4.62 19.01
N ALA A 708 35.15 -4.34 17.94
CA ALA A 708 33.67 -4.30 18.00
C ALA A 708 33.08 -5.74 18.03
N GLU A 709 32.66 -6.18 19.21
CA GLU A 709 31.92 -7.43 19.43
C GLU A 709 30.39 -7.18 19.35
N SER A 710 29.64 -8.03 18.64
CA SER A 710 28.17 -8.07 18.75
C SER A 710 27.71 -8.98 19.88
N TYR A 711 26.44 -8.90 20.29
CA TYR A 711 25.84 -9.91 21.19
C TYR A 711 26.06 -11.33 20.66
N ARG A 712 25.96 -11.53 19.35
CA ARG A 712 26.23 -12.82 18.68
C ARG A 712 27.69 -13.28 18.79
N ASP A 713 28.65 -12.36 18.85
CA ASP A 713 30.06 -12.69 19.08
C ASP A 713 30.31 -13.03 20.57
N ALA A 714 29.73 -12.27 21.49
CA ALA A 714 29.78 -12.53 22.94
C ALA A 714 29.13 -13.88 23.31
N ALA A 715 27.92 -14.14 22.80
CA ALA A 715 27.22 -15.43 22.91
C ALA A 715 27.85 -16.57 22.08
N ARG A 716 29.03 -16.34 21.50
CA ARG A 716 29.89 -17.37 20.88
C ARG A 716 31.28 -17.46 21.51
N SER A 717 31.54 -16.74 22.61
CA SER A 717 32.83 -16.67 23.28
C SER A 717 32.81 -17.34 24.65
N PRO A 718 33.35 -18.57 24.79
CA PRO A 718 33.62 -19.16 26.11
C PRO A 718 34.81 -18.49 26.84
N ALA A 719 35.63 -17.68 26.15
CA ALA A 719 36.87 -17.15 26.72
C ALA A 719 37.48 -15.95 25.94
N SER A 720 37.11 -14.71 26.29
CA SER A 720 37.83 -13.50 25.84
C SER A 720 38.96 -13.03 26.78
N ARG A 721 39.00 -13.49 28.04
CA ARG A 721 39.99 -13.04 29.07
C ARG A 721 41.39 -13.68 29.01
N LEU A 722 41.75 -14.47 27.98
CA LEU A 722 43.04 -15.18 27.92
C LEU A 722 43.99 -14.81 26.76
N ARG A 723 43.65 -13.85 25.89
CA ARG A 723 44.54 -13.40 24.80
C ARG A 723 45.60 -12.37 25.24
N HIS A 724 46.34 -12.65 26.32
CA HIS A 724 47.46 -11.80 26.74
C HIS A 724 48.72 -12.52 27.26
N ARG A 725 48.95 -13.77 26.83
CA ARG A 725 50.25 -14.48 26.88
C ARG A 725 50.46 -15.28 25.59
N TYR A 726 51.73 -15.62 25.30
CA TYR A 726 52.21 -16.34 24.09
C TYR A 726 52.04 -15.62 22.73
N ARG A 727 52.91 -14.62 22.51
CA ARG A 727 53.50 -14.40 21.17
C ARG A 727 54.54 -15.49 20.87
N HIS A 728 54.85 -15.69 19.58
CA HIS A 728 55.90 -16.56 19.01
C HIS A 728 55.75 -18.08 19.18
N ARG A 729 55.22 -18.74 18.13
CA ARG A 729 56.06 -19.38 17.09
C ARG A 729 55.27 -19.51 15.78
N ARG A 730 55.97 -19.68 14.65
CA ARG A 730 55.38 -19.94 13.32
C ARG A 730 55.71 -21.36 12.88
N THR A 731 54.72 -22.08 12.37
CA THR A 731 54.84 -23.05 11.27
C THR A 731 53.45 -23.26 10.65
N PRO A 732 53.32 -23.51 9.34
CA PRO A 732 52.03 -23.78 8.69
C PRO A 732 51.63 -25.26 8.81
N GLY A 733 50.33 -25.54 8.82
CA GLY A 733 49.77 -26.89 8.85
C GLY A 733 48.33 -26.91 8.36
N ASP A 734 48.12 -27.64 7.27
CA ASP A 734 46.93 -27.77 6.41
C ASP A 734 45.55 -27.82 7.09
N LEU A 735 44.55 -27.19 6.45
CA LEU A 735 43.16 -27.63 6.52
C LEU A 735 42.71 -28.08 5.13
N VAL A 736 42.33 -29.35 5.00
CA VAL A 736 41.99 -29.98 3.72
C VAL A 736 40.57 -29.61 3.30
N LEU A 737 40.42 -28.89 2.18
CA LEU A 737 39.18 -28.78 1.43
C LEU A 737 39.21 -29.72 0.22
N ALA A 738 38.31 -30.70 0.21
CA ALA A 738 38.23 -31.71 -0.85
C ALA A 738 37.52 -31.17 -2.11
N GLY A 739 38.26 -30.46 -2.96
CA GLY A 739 37.82 -30.03 -4.31
C GLY A 739 38.89 -30.38 -5.36
N ARG A 740 38.52 -31.13 -6.41
CA ARG A 740 39.47 -31.55 -7.46
C ARG A 740 39.88 -30.37 -8.34
N ARG A 741 41.18 -30.26 -8.64
CA ARG A 741 41.73 -29.25 -9.57
C ARG A 741 41.79 -29.73 -11.02
N CYS A 742 41.47 -28.79 -11.92
CA CYS A 742 42.27 -28.47 -13.12
C CYS A 742 42.37 -26.92 -13.15
N GLY A 743 43.48 -26.26 -13.51
CA GLY A 743 44.83 -26.74 -13.80
C GLY A 743 45.89 -25.73 -13.30
N ALA A 744 46.81 -25.32 -14.19
CA ALA A 744 47.86 -24.30 -14.02
C ALA A 744 48.36 -23.90 -15.45
N PRO A 745 49.29 -22.92 -15.65
CA PRO A 745 49.99 -22.06 -14.69
C PRO A 745 49.99 -20.52 -14.98
N ASP A 746 50.39 -19.74 -13.96
CA ASP A 746 51.30 -18.56 -13.88
C ASP A 746 51.16 -17.37 -14.89
N ASP A 747 51.29 -16.09 -14.50
CA ASP A 747 52.44 -15.47 -13.77
C ASP A 747 52.10 -14.14 -13.00
N LEU A 748 53.14 -13.43 -12.51
CA LEU A 748 53.19 -12.31 -11.54
C LEU A 748 53.16 -10.88 -12.19
N PRO A 749 53.27 -9.72 -11.46
CA PRO A 749 53.48 -9.47 -10.02
C PRO A 749 52.53 -8.42 -9.33
N ARG A 750 52.76 -8.19 -8.03
CA ARG A 750 52.01 -7.27 -7.14
C ARG A 750 52.54 -5.82 -7.15
N ARG A 751 51.69 -4.84 -6.77
CA ARG A 751 52.12 -3.57 -6.11
C ARG A 751 51.20 -3.21 -4.93
N ARG A 752 51.68 -2.34 -4.02
CA ARG A 752 50.96 -1.82 -2.83
C ARG A 752 50.94 -0.28 -2.84
N ALA A 753 49.81 0.32 -2.46
CA ALA A 753 49.69 1.61 -1.76
C ALA A 753 48.33 1.58 -1.03
N PHE A 754 48.26 1.72 0.30
CA PHE A 754 48.38 2.94 1.11
C PHE A 754 47.26 3.97 0.87
N TRP A 755 46.36 4.05 1.86
CA TRP A 755 45.40 5.13 2.06
C TRP A 755 46.04 6.26 2.86
N THR A 756 45.72 7.51 2.51
CA THR A 756 45.70 8.65 3.43
C THR A 756 44.47 9.51 3.15
N ASN A 757 43.86 10.05 4.20
CA ASN A 757 42.60 10.80 4.17
C ASN A 757 42.84 12.21 4.74
N ARG A 758 42.30 13.26 4.11
CA ARG A 758 42.06 14.59 4.75
C ARG A 758 41.22 15.53 3.88
N ASN A 759 40.32 16.26 4.54
CA ASN A 759 39.63 17.44 4.00
C ASN A 759 40.40 18.72 4.37
N ASP A 760 40.42 19.75 3.51
CA ASP A 760 39.83 21.10 3.73
C ASP A 760 40.17 22.03 2.53
N PRO A 761 39.36 23.03 2.12
CA PRO A 761 39.55 23.76 0.85
C PRO A 761 40.00 25.23 0.98
N ARG A 762 40.87 25.69 0.05
CA ARG A 762 40.92 27.05 -0.56
C ARG A 762 42.06 27.20 -1.60
N SER A 763 41.88 28.06 -2.61
CA SER A 763 42.85 28.63 -3.60
C SER A 763 43.77 27.66 -4.41
N ILE A 764 43.69 27.47 -5.75
CA ILE A 764 43.89 28.39 -6.92
C ILE A 764 45.37 28.85 -7.08
N PRO A 765 46.05 28.86 -8.27
CA PRO A 765 45.86 28.23 -9.62
C PRO A 765 47.20 27.53 -10.14
N PRO A 766 47.70 27.63 -11.41
CA PRO A 766 47.26 27.09 -12.74
C PRO A 766 48.28 26.15 -13.48
N PHE A 767 47.91 25.71 -14.71
CA PHE A 767 48.68 25.26 -15.92
C PHE A 767 50.24 25.36 -16.00
N PRO A 768 50.99 24.56 -16.83
CA PRO A 768 50.66 24.23 -18.24
C PRO A 768 51.13 22.91 -18.95
N ARG A 769 50.34 22.50 -19.97
CA ARG A 769 50.60 21.95 -21.34
C ARG A 769 51.89 21.17 -21.79
N ARG A 770 51.62 20.05 -22.53
CA ARG A 770 52.29 19.48 -23.76
C ARG A 770 53.71 18.87 -23.60
N GLN A 771 54.21 17.89 -24.38
CA GLN A 771 53.99 17.39 -25.77
C GLN A 771 53.60 15.88 -25.84
N ALA A 772 52.87 15.35 -26.85
CA ALA A 772 53.24 14.91 -28.23
C ALA A 772 54.20 13.67 -28.28
N VAL A 773 54.16 12.70 -29.20
CA VAL A 773 53.63 12.48 -30.59
C VAL A 773 53.12 11.01 -30.65
N ALA A 774 51.92 10.59 -31.11
CA ALA A 774 51.22 10.62 -32.41
C ALA A 774 51.61 9.50 -33.44
N ASP A 775 50.60 8.74 -33.91
CA ASP A 775 50.47 7.94 -35.16
C ASP A 775 49.32 6.91 -34.99
N ALA A 776 48.38 6.62 -35.91
CA ALA A 776 47.75 7.39 -37.00
C ALA A 776 46.31 6.79 -37.22
N VAL A 777 45.21 7.57 -37.19
CA VAL A 777 44.41 8.10 -38.35
C VAL A 777 43.76 6.99 -39.22
N SER A 778 42.47 6.98 -39.61
CA SER A 778 41.28 7.88 -39.51
C SER A 778 39.98 7.03 -39.39
N GLN A 779 38.83 7.42 -38.80
CA GLN A 779 38.03 8.69 -38.71
C GLN A 779 36.94 8.85 -39.82
N PRO A 780 35.81 9.56 -39.56
CA PRO A 780 34.48 9.19 -40.07
C PRO A 780 33.90 10.15 -41.15
N VAL A 781 32.57 10.07 -41.39
CA VAL A 781 31.81 10.96 -42.28
C VAL A 781 30.57 11.50 -41.57
N ASP A 782 30.26 12.78 -41.81
CA ASP A 782 29.02 13.45 -41.40
C ASP A 782 28.57 14.42 -42.51
N CYS A 783 27.28 14.80 -42.50
CA CYS A 783 26.56 15.82 -43.30
C CYS A 783 27.21 16.44 -44.58
N TRP A 784 26.53 16.32 -45.72
CA TRP A 784 26.61 17.28 -46.83
C TRP A 784 25.24 17.54 -47.50
N GLU A 785 25.09 18.69 -48.12
CA GLU A 785 23.82 19.25 -48.60
C GLU A 785 23.86 19.61 -50.11
N THR A 786 22.68 19.77 -50.71
CA THR A 786 22.37 20.46 -51.99
C THR A 786 22.52 19.74 -53.34
N ALA A 787 21.60 20.13 -54.24
CA ALA A 787 21.73 20.32 -55.69
C ALA A 787 21.39 19.19 -56.71
N SER A 788 20.27 19.43 -57.43
CA SER A 788 19.97 19.03 -58.83
C SER A 788 19.55 17.58 -59.13
N GLY A 789 18.93 17.36 -60.30
CA GLY A 789 18.68 16.01 -60.86
C GLY A 789 17.21 15.64 -61.15
N ARG A 790 16.62 16.26 -62.17
CA ARG A 790 15.23 16.04 -62.68
C ARG A 790 14.79 14.58 -62.89
N SER A 791 13.45 14.40 -62.80
CA SER A 791 12.57 13.61 -63.69
C SER A 791 12.23 12.12 -63.45
N ASN A 792 10.91 11.91 -63.33
CA ASN A 792 10.05 10.98 -64.11
C ASN A 792 10.05 9.44 -63.94
N THR A 793 8.81 8.96 -63.74
CA THR A 793 8.13 7.78 -64.33
C THR A 793 8.48 6.34 -63.94
N HIS A 794 7.45 5.69 -63.37
CA HIS A 794 6.90 4.35 -63.67
C HIS A 794 7.76 3.05 -63.53
N PHE A 795 7.24 2.12 -62.70
CA PHE A 795 6.74 0.76 -63.02
C PHE A 795 7.33 -0.06 -64.21
N PRO A 796 7.26 -1.43 -64.22
CA PRO A 796 6.89 -2.40 -63.16
C PRO A 796 7.69 -3.76 -63.19
N LEU A 797 7.13 -4.80 -62.55
CA LEU A 797 7.23 -6.27 -62.85
C LEU A 797 8.43 -7.14 -62.35
N ALA A 798 8.10 -7.98 -61.37
CA ALA A 798 8.23 -9.46 -61.34
C ALA A 798 9.53 -10.19 -61.76
N GLY A 799 10.11 -10.97 -60.82
CA GLY A 799 11.11 -12.02 -61.11
C GLY A 799 11.29 -13.00 -59.93
N THR A 800 11.06 -14.30 -60.14
CA THR A 800 11.04 -15.32 -59.06
C THR A 800 12.39 -15.99 -58.80
N LYS A 801 12.69 -16.39 -57.54
CA LYS A 801 12.97 -17.80 -57.16
C LYS A 801 13.18 -18.04 -55.65
N ARG A 802 12.95 -19.30 -55.23
CA ARG A 802 13.14 -19.85 -53.87
C ARG A 802 14.61 -20.21 -53.61
N SER A 803 15.08 -20.13 -52.35
CA SER A 803 15.56 -21.30 -51.56
C SER A 803 16.23 -20.89 -50.24
N ARG A 804 16.60 -21.90 -49.41
CA ARG A 804 17.43 -21.83 -48.19
C ARG A 804 16.91 -21.03 -46.98
N MET A 805 16.04 -21.67 -46.20
CA MET A 805 16.21 -21.70 -44.73
C MET A 805 15.49 -22.95 -44.17
N LYS A 806 16.24 -24.02 -43.87
CA LYS A 806 15.70 -25.26 -43.25
C LYS A 806 16.69 -26.02 -42.35
N ASP A 807 17.99 -25.75 -42.47
CA ASP A 807 19.05 -26.60 -41.94
C ASP A 807 19.67 -26.04 -40.64
N THR A 808 18.84 -25.74 -39.63
CA THR A 808 19.31 -25.24 -38.32
C THR A 808 18.45 -25.68 -37.12
N PHE A 809 17.52 -26.64 -37.32
CA PHE A 809 16.67 -27.17 -36.23
C PHE A 809 16.64 -28.70 -36.11
N ALA A 810 17.29 -29.43 -37.03
CA ALA A 810 17.36 -30.89 -36.98
C ALA A 810 18.49 -31.44 -36.08
N GLY A 811 19.51 -30.64 -35.76
CA GLY A 811 20.73 -31.11 -35.08
C GLY A 811 20.60 -31.33 -33.57
N PHE A 812 19.61 -30.71 -32.90
CA PHE A 812 19.53 -30.69 -31.43
C PHE A 812 18.55 -31.72 -30.83
N ALA A 813 17.66 -32.30 -31.64
CA ALA A 813 16.63 -33.23 -31.16
C ALA A 813 17.16 -34.67 -30.97
N THR A 814 18.17 -35.08 -31.74
CA THR A 814 18.66 -36.47 -31.77
C THR A 814 19.54 -36.82 -30.56
N ALA A 815 20.27 -35.85 -30.01
CA ALA A 815 21.25 -36.06 -28.94
C ALA A 815 20.66 -36.43 -27.57
N VAL A 816 19.36 -36.25 -27.36
CA VAL A 816 18.69 -36.43 -26.05
C VAL A 816 18.10 -37.85 -25.89
N ILE A 817 17.94 -38.61 -26.99
CA ILE A 817 17.19 -39.88 -26.97
C ILE A 817 18.12 -41.10 -26.74
N GLU A 818 19.39 -41.07 -27.15
CA GLU A 818 20.28 -42.24 -27.01
C GLU A 818 20.90 -42.43 -25.62
N TYR A 819 20.92 -41.41 -24.75
CA TYR A 819 21.44 -41.56 -23.37
C TYR A 819 20.47 -42.29 -22.41
N GLY A 820 19.28 -42.68 -22.88
CA GLY A 820 18.19 -43.27 -22.09
C GLY A 820 18.26 -44.77 -21.82
N ARG A 821 19.43 -45.42 -21.98
CA ARG A 821 19.60 -46.87 -21.74
C ARG A 821 20.90 -47.22 -20.99
N PHE A 822 20.91 -47.11 -19.65
CA PHE A 822 21.39 -48.16 -18.73
C PHE A 822 21.30 -47.77 -17.24
N ARG A 823 20.93 -48.75 -16.39
CA ARG A 823 21.01 -48.82 -14.91
C ARG A 823 19.98 -48.03 -14.07
N ASN A 824 19.66 -48.62 -12.92
CA ASN A 824 18.69 -48.15 -11.93
C ASN A 824 19.37 -47.49 -10.72
N THR A 825 18.94 -46.28 -10.34
CA THR A 825 18.84 -45.79 -8.95
C THR A 825 18.01 -44.49 -8.91
N PRO A 826 17.29 -44.16 -7.82
CA PRO A 826 16.32 -43.06 -7.82
C PRO A 826 16.84 -41.75 -7.18
N SER A 827 16.86 -40.66 -7.94
CA SER A 827 16.81 -39.29 -7.40
C SER A 827 16.32 -38.24 -8.42
N TRP A 828 15.48 -37.33 -7.93
CA TRP A 828 15.23 -35.94 -8.39
C TRP A 828 15.55 -35.55 -9.84
N GLY A 829 14.53 -35.46 -10.70
CA GLY A 829 14.69 -34.92 -12.07
C GLY A 829 13.42 -34.59 -12.88
N TYR A 830 12.20 -34.66 -12.33
CA TYR A 830 10.98 -34.76 -13.16
C TYR A 830 10.19 -33.46 -13.45
N HIS A 831 10.43 -32.35 -12.73
CA HIS A 831 9.49 -31.21 -12.78
C HIS A 831 9.77 -30.13 -13.84
N LEU A 832 10.97 -30.07 -14.44
CA LEU A 832 11.31 -28.99 -15.38
C LEU A 832 10.87 -29.26 -16.83
N GLY A 833 10.85 -30.53 -17.27
CA GLY A 833 10.53 -30.88 -18.66
C GLY A 833 9.06 -30.71 -19.03
N VAL A 834 8.13 -30.97 -18.10
CA VAL A 834 6.69 -30.98 -18.35
C VAL A 834 6.13 -29.59 -18.65
N PHE A 835 6.63 -28.55 -17.96
CA PHE A 835 6.15 -27.17 -18.11
C PHE A 835 6.40 -26.57 -19.50
N ILE A 836 7.53 -26.91 -20.13
CA ILE A 836 7.93 -26.38 -21.44
C ILE A 836 7.02 -26.93 -22.55
N VAL A 837 6.70 -28.23 -22.49
CA VAL A 837 5.81 -28.90 -23.47
C VAL A 837 4.40 -28.33 -23.42
N ILE A 838 3.85 -28.09 -22.23
CA ILE A 838 2.48 -27.56 -22.07
C ILE A 838 2.35 -26.15 -22.67
N ARG A 839 3.33 -25.25 -22.44
CA ARG A 839 3.31 -23.90 -23.05
C ARG A 839 3.39 -23.94 -24.57
N ALA A 840 4.23 -24.80 -25.15
CA ALA A 840 4.33 -24.96 -26.61
C ALA A 840 3.00 -25.44 -27.25
N ILE A 841 2.32 -26.40 -26.61
CA ILE A 841 1.03 -26.91 -27.09
C ILE A 841 -0.05 -25.81 -27.05
N PHE A 842 -0.12 -25.05 -25.94
CA PHE A 842 -1.08 -23.94 -25.82
C PHE A 842 -0.87 -22.87 -26.90
N MET A 843 0.38 -22.47 -27.14
CA MET A 843 0.72 -21.45 -28.14
C MET A 843 0.33 -21.88 -29.58
N LEU A 844 0.56 -23.16 -29.93
CA LEU A 844 0.21 -23.72 -31.24
C LEU A 844 -1.32 -23.82 -31.45
N LEU A 845 -2.09 -24.09 -30.39
CA LEU A 845 -3.56 -24.15 -30.47
C LEU A 845 -4.18 -22.76 -30.67
N THR A 846 -3.66 -21.73 -29.99
CA THR A 846 -4.10 -20.33 -30.17
C THR A 846 -3.84 -19.84 -31.59
N ILE A 847 -2.64 -20.11 -32.13
CA ILE A 847 -2.26 -19.71 -33.50
C ILE A 847 -3.13 -20.39 -34.56
N LYS A 848 -3.54 -21.66 -34.37
CA LYS A 848 -4.47 -22.33 -35.30
C LYS A 848 -5.87 -21.72 -35.27
N ARG A 849 -6.41 -21.37 -34.09
CA ARG A 849 -7.76 -20.76 -33.98
C ARG A 849 -7.85 -19.37 -34.64
N TRP A 850 -6.77 -18.59 -34.67
CA TRP A 850 -6.75 -17.27 -35.31
C TRP A 850 -6.74 -17.31 -36.85
N ARG A 851 -6.39 -18.45 -37.47
CA ARG A 851 -6.14 -18.52 -38.93
C ARG A 851 -7.30 -19.07 -39.77
N GLN A 852 -8.50 -19.24 -39.19
CA GLN A 852 -9.70 -19.76 -39.87
C GLN A 852 -10.90 -18.81 -39.84
N ARG A 853 -10.72 -17.51 -39.56
CA ARG A 853 -11.81 -16.51 -39.53
C ARG A 853 -11.68 -15.33 -40.51
N CYS A 854 -10.69 -15.35 -41.41
CA CYS A 854 -10.51 -14.32 -42.44
C CYS A 854 -10.23 -14.94 -43.82
N ILE A 855 -11.29 -15.23 -44.58
CA ILE A 855 -11.35 -15.48 -46.04
C ILE A 855 -12.84 -15.54 -46.42
N PHE A 856 -13.20 -15.08 -47.62
CA PHE A 856 -14.57 -14.66 -48.05
C PHE A 856 -15.05 -13.39 -47.31
N LEU A 857 -15.58 -12.34 -47.96
CA LEU A 857 -15.91 -12.11 -49.38
C LEU A 857 -15.70 -10.63 -49.74
N CYS A 858 -15.30 -10.33 -50.99
CA CYS A 858 -15.59 -9.04 -51.62
C CYS A 858 -15.41 -9.09 -53.16
N LYS A 859 -16.51 -9.08 -53.92
CA LYS A 859 -16.78 -8.23 -55.10
C LYS A 859 -18.22 -8.49 -55.64
N PRO A 860 -18.80 -7.59 -56.47
CA PRO A 860 -20.25 -7.36 -56.46
C PRO A 860 -20.97 -7.61 -57.80
N THR A 861 -22.31 -7.53 -57.77
CA THR A 861 -23.14 -7.13 -58.92
C THR A 861 -24.46 -6.48 -58.49
N ASN A 862 -25.04 -5.68 -59.41
CA ASN A 862 -26.32 -4.94 -59.32
C ASN A 862 -27.52 -5.89 -59.04
N SER A 863 -28.73 -5.45 -58.63
CA SER A 863 -29.50 -4.28 -59.06
C SER A 863 -30.80 -4.05 -58.25
N THR A 864 -31.39 -2.85 -58.36
CA THR A 864 -32.86 -2.52 -58.24
C THR A 864 -33.71 -3.02 -57.05
N GLY A 865 -34.46 -2.11 -56.39
CA GLY A 865 -35.73 -2.50 -55.73
C GLY A 865 -36.13 -1.74 -54.46
N THR A 866 -36.89 -0.65 -54.64
CA THR A 866 -37.74 0.08 -53.67
C THR A 866 -38.32 -0.70 -52.46
N GLY A 867 -38.27 -0.10 -51.26
CA GLY A 867 -39.11 -0.51 -50.11
C GLY A 867 -38.83 0.26 -48.81
N ILE A 868 -39.83 0.97 -48.26
CA ILE A 868 -39.73 1.78 -47.02
C ILE A 868 -40.73 1.25 -45.98
N CYS A 869 -40.28 0.89 -44.77
CA CYS A 869 -40.93 1.27 -43.49
C CYS A 869 -40.28 0.69 -42.20
N LEU A 870 -39.88 1.60 -41.31
CA LEU A 870 -40.10 1.66 -39.85
C LEU A 870 -40.03 0.40 -38.92
N ILE A 871 -39.03 0.42 -38.02
CA ILE A 871 -39.12 0.26 -36.54
C ILE A 871 -39.81 -1.01 -35.96
N ASN A 872 -39.05 -1.93 -35.31
CA ASN A 872 -38.71 -1.94 -33.86
C ASN A 872 -37.92 -3.22 -33.43
N ARG A 873 -37.51 -3.33 -32.15
CA ARG A 873 -36.78 -4.47 -31.56
C ARG A 873 -37.71 -5.57 -30.99
N PHE A 874 -37.35 -6.86 -31.13
CA PHE A 874 -36.85 -7.76 -30.05
C PHE A 874 -36.67 -9.24 -30.53
N ASP A 875 -35.78 -9.97 -29.83
CA ASP A 875 -35.55 -11.43 -29.73
C ASP A 875 -35.84 -12.44 -30.87
N CYS A 876 -34.80 -13.20 -31.26
CA CYS A 876 -34.83 -14.68 -31.26
C CYS A 876 -33.40 -15.31 -31.36
N ALA A 877 -33.31 -16.64 -31.21
CA ALA A 877 -32.14 -17.54 -31.36
C ALA A 877 -30.94 -17.27 -30.41
N ARG A 878 -30.60 -18.12 -29.43
CA ARG A 878 -31.03 -19.49 -29.07
C ARG A 878 -30.61 -20.67 -29.97
N GLU A 879 -29.53 -20.56 -30.76
CA GLU A 879 -28.96 -21.76 -31.41
C GLU A 879 -27.45 -21.69 -31.72
N CYS A 880 -26.61 -22.33 -30.87
CA CYS A 880 -25.24 -22.77 -31.18
C CYS A 880 -24.57 -23.50 -29.99
N LEU A 881 -24.97 -24.75 -29.67
CA LEU A 881 -24.17 -25.62 -28.78
C LEU A 881 -24.50 -27.13 -28.91
N ARG A 882 -24.00 -27.77 -29.97
CA ARG A 882 -23.87 -29.24 -30.09
C ARG A 882 -22.89 -29.60 -31.21
N ILE A 883 -22.40 -30.85 -31.20
CA ILE A 883 -21.45 -31.47 -32.16
C ILE A 883 -20.01 -30.95 -32.03
N ASN A 884 -18.98 -31.79 -31.81
CA ASN A 884 -18.95 -33.14 -31.22
C ASN A 884 -17.55 -33.43 -30.66
N TYR A 885 -17.47 -34.26 -29.62
CA TYR A 885 -16.28 -35.06 -29.31
C TYR A 885 -16.63 -36.53 -29.57
N ALA A 886 -15.70 -37.30 -30.14
CA ALA A 886 -15.92 -38.71 -30.46
C ALA A 886 -14.82 -39.57 -29.81
N GLY A 887 -15.24 -40.50 -28.94
CA GLY A 887 -14.37 -41.43 -28.22
C GLY A 887 -15.23 -42.32 -27.32
N ARG A 888 -15.60 -43.51 -27.80
CA ARG A 888 -16.50 -44.43 -27.11
C ARG A 888 -15.75 -45.34 -26.14
N LEU A 889 -16.36 -45.66 -25.01
CA LEU A 889 -16.46 -47.03 -24.48
C LEU A 889 -17.70 -47.17 -23.56
N ALA A 890 -18.23 -48.40 -23.46
CA ALA A 890 -19.50 -48.86 -22.87
C ALA A 890 -19.96 -48.18 -21.54
N TYR A 891 -21.24 -47.80 -21.32
CA TYR A 891 -22.49 -48.61 -21.15
C TYR A 891 -22.51 -49.51 -19.88
N PRO A 892 -23.63 -49.64 -19.14
CA PRO A 892 -24.69 -48.68 -18.72
C PRO A 892 -24.91 -48.76 -17.16
N ALA A 893 -25.98 -48.33 -16.46
CA ALA A 893 -27.35 -47.87 -16.79
C ALA A 893 -27.99 -47.05 -15.64
N LEU A 894 -29.10 -46.35 -15.95
CA LEU A 894 -30.21 -45.90 -15.06
C LEU A 894 -29.93 -44.85 -13.93
N ALA A 895 -30.94 -44.07 -13.49
CA ALA A 895 -31.52 -42.88 -14.16
C ALA A 895 -32.70 -42.26 -13.33
N SER A 896 -32.48 -41.12 -12.67
CA SER A 896 -33.48 -40.12 -12.20
C SER A 896 -32.69 -38.94 -11.59
N ALA A 897 -32.98 -37.64 -11.80
CA ALA A 897 -34.22 -36.88 -11.56
C ALA A 897 -34.60 -36.87 -10.05
N THR A 898 -34.79 -35.74 -9.35
CA THR A 898 -34.80 -34.31 -9.77
C THR A 898 -34.54 -33.37 -8.57
N ASN A 899 -34.27 -32.08 -8.83
CA ASN A 899 -34.39 -30.92 -7.92
C ASN A 899 -33.83 -31.05 -6.48
N MET A 900 -32.66 -30.46 -6.22
CA MET A 900 -32.10 -30.32 -4.88
C MET A 900 -32.35 -28.91 -4.31
N THR A 901 -33.27 -28.80 -3.35
CA THR A 901 -33.39 -27.61 -2.50
C THR A 901 -32.22 -27.57 -1.53
N ILE A 902 -31.54 -26.43 -1.39
CA ILE A 902 -30.44 -26.28 -0.44
C ILE A 902 -31.01 -26.05 0.96
N CYS A 903 -31.11 -27.12 1.74
CA CYS A 903 -31.26 -27.05 3.19
C CYS A 903 -29.88 -27.21 3.85
N ILE A 904 -29.50 -26.25 4.69
CA ILE A 904 -28.28 -26.31 5.49
C ILE A 904 -28.52 -27.25 6.68
N LEU A 905 -27.64 -28.22 6.87
CA LEU A 905 -27.57 -29.07 8.06
C LEU A 905 -26.17 -28.94 8.68
N PRO A 906 -26.06 -28.64 9.98
CA PRO A 906 -24.77 -28.58 10.66
C PRO A 906 -24.22 -30.00 10.91
N ILE A 907 -22.91 -30.18 10.75
CA ILE A 907 -22.22 -31.42 11.10
C ILE A 907 -21.85 -31.35 12.58
N CYS A 908 -22.59 -32.07 13.43
CA CYS A 908 -22.19 -32.25 14.82
C CYS A 908 -21.01 -33.23 14.93
N SER A 909 -19.93 -32.80 15.58
CA SER A 909 -18.79 -33.66 15.90
C SER A 909 -19.15 -34.66 16.99
N GLY A 910 -18.81 -35.94 16.78
CA GLY A 910 -19.07 -37.01 17.74
C GLY A 910 -18.03 -37.04 18.86
N VAL A 911 -18.46 -36.76 20.10
CA VAL A 911 -17.61 -36.94 21.28
C VAL A 911 -17.68 -38.39 21.75
N MET A 912 -16.55 -39.10 21.72
CA MET A 912 -16.41 -40.39 22.41
C MET A 912 -16.01 -40.16 23.88
N THR A 913 -16.83 -40.64 24.81
CA THR A 913 -16.44 -40.82 26.23
C THR A 913 -16.67 -42.26 26.66
N ALA A 914 -15.73 -42.81 27.44
CA ALA A 914 -15.67 -44.23 27.73
C ALA A 914 -16.64 -44.67 28.84
N GLN A 915 -17.15 -45.89 28.73
CA GLN A 915 -18.02 -46.49 29.76
C GLN A 915 -17.24 -46.86 31.04
N ARG A 916 -17.81 -46.52 32.21
CA ARG A 916 -17.71 -47.35 33.43
C ARG A 916 -19.05 -47.35 34.17
N ASN A 917 -19.33 -48.45 34.85
CA ASN A 917 -20.66 -48.79 35.37
C ASN A 917 -20.96 -48.20 36.75
N SER A 918 -22.21 -47.81 37.00
CA SER A 918 -22.93 -48.22 38.22
C SER A 918 -24.46 -48.02 38.11
N THR A 919 -25.18 -48.81 38.90
CA THR A 919 -26.63 -48.80 39.18
C THR A 919 -27.05 -47.57 40.02
N ASP A 920 -28.32 -47.20 40.25
CA ASP A 920 -29.60 -47.93 40.18
C ASP A 920 -30.83 -46.98 40.05
N ARG A 921 -32.04 -47.55 39.85
CA ARG A 921 -33.39 -47.06 40.26
C ARG A 921 -33.96 -45.69 39.81
N SER A 922 -34.83 -45.78 38.78
CA SER A 922 -36.30 -45.54 38.86
C SER A 922 -36.94 -44.14 38.95
N ALA A 923 -38.13 -44.07 38.32
CA ALA A 923 -39.34 -43.29 38.68
C ALA A 923 -39.84 -42.15 37.74
N SER A 924 -41.16 -42.18 37.55
CA SER A 924 -42.09 -41.28 36.86
C SER A 924 -42.08 -39.79 37.32
N CYS A 925 -42.69 -38.80 36.65
CA CYS A 925 -44.01 -38.87 36.00
C CYS A 925 -44.36 -37.78 34.95
N ARG A 926 -45.36 -38.16 34.15
CA ARG A 926 -46.05 -37.53 33.00
C ARG A 926 -46.75 -36.16 33.24
N ARG A 927 -47.16 -35.54 32.11
CA ARG A 927 -48.20 -34.49 31.89
C ARG A 927 -47.74 -33.03 32.13
N ARG A 928 -48.26 -32.01 31.42
CA ARG A 928 -49.27 -31.95 30.31
C ARG A 928 -49.06 -30.72 29.41
N VAL A 929 -49.51 -30.80 28.15
CA VAL A 929 -49.63 -29.67 27.21
C VAL A 929 -51.03 -29.01 27.38
N PRO A 930 -51.21 -27.74 26.96
CA PRO A 930 -52.15 -27.52 25.85
C PRO A 930 -51.65 -26.52 24.79
N HIS A 931 -51.96 -26.79 23.52
CA HIS A 931 -51.88 -25.80 22.43
C HIS A 931 -53.14 -24.93 22.41
N PHE A 932 -53.03 -23.73 21.84
CA PHE A 932 -54.08 -23.13 21.00
C PHE A 932 -53.46 -22.41 19.80
N TYR A 933 -54.21 -22.35 18.69
CA TYR A 933 -53.77 -21.86 17.37
C TYR A 933 -54.85 -20.94 16.79
N THR A 934 -54.48 -19.72 16.38
CA THR A 934 -55.14 -18.84 15.38
C THR A 934 -54.16 -17.67 15.09
N THR A 935 -53.68 -17.34 13.88
CA THR A 935 -54.36 -16.81 12.66
C THR A 935 -55.19 -15.55 12.95
N SER A 936 -55.21 -14.43 12.20
CA SER A 936 -54.57 -13.95 10.93
C SER A 936 -55.14 -12.52 10.64
N SER A 937 -54.59 -11.58 9.85
CA SER A 937 -53.32 -11.34 9.11
C SER A 937 -53.38 -9.88 8.51
N VAL A 938 -52.61 -9.53 7.45
CA VAL A 938 -52.67 -8.25 6.65
C VAL A 938 -52.03 -7.02 7.36
N ARG A 939 -50.92 -6.44 6.89
CA ARG A 939 -50.73 -5.34 5.87
C ARG A 939 -51.57 -4.06 6.17
N HIS A 940 -51.12 -2.82 5.99
CA HIS A 940 -50.20 -2.25 4.98
C HIS A 940 -49.40 -1.02 5.50
N SER A 941 -48.81 -0.21 4.60
CA SER A 941 -47.77 0.81 4.88
C SER A 941 -48.30 2.28 4.81
N PRO A 942 -47.52 3.35 4.50
CA PRO A 942 -47.32 4.47 5.43
C PRO A 942 -47.83 5.85 4.93
N MET A 943 -47.65 6.93 5.70
CA MET A 943 -47.72 8.32 5.19
C MET A 943 -46.92 9.35 6.00
N HIS A 944 -46.62 10.50 5.37
CA HIS A 944 -45.84 11.64 5.90
C HIS A 944 -46.71 12.67 6.64
N ALA A 945 -46.10 13.43 7.58
CA ALA A 945 -46.23 14.90 7.79
C ALA A 945 -45.46 15.29 9.08
N ILE A 946 -44.37 16.08 9.07
CA ILE A 946 -44.26 17.55 8.89
C ILE A 946 -44.44 18.37 10.20
N SER A 947 -43.62 19.42 10.33
CA SER A 947 -43.69 20.59 11.22
C SER A 947 -43.51 20.45 12.76
N SER A 948 -42.28 20.75 13.18
CA SER A 948 -41.94 22.00 13.92
C SER A 948 -41.86 22.07 15.45
N HIS A 949 -40.83 22.82 15.86
CA HIS A 949 -40.71 23.72 17.02
C HIS A 949 -40.48 23.21 18.47
N ARG A 950 -39.21 23.43 18.87
CA ARG A 950 -38.77 24.29 20.00
C ARG A 950 -38.75 23.73 21.44
N GLU A 951 -37.52 23.76 21.94
CA GLU A 951 -37.11 24.34 23.24
C GLU A 951 -37.53 23.69 24.57
N SER A 952 -36.49 23.11 25.18
CA SER A 952 -36.16 23.23 26.61
C SER A 952 -36.97 22.40 27.62
N GLY A 953 -36.24 21.79 28.56
CA GLY A 953 -36.83 20.97 29.62
C GLY A 953 -35.78 20.14 30.36
N LYS A 954 -35.03 20.76 31.27
CA LYS A 954 -34.10 20.05 32.18
C LYS A 954 -34.89 19.07 33.06
N GLY A 955 -34.48 17.81 33.13
CA GLY A 955 -35.16 16.79 33.97
C GLY A 955 -34.24 15.63 34.35
N HIS A 956 -33.60 15.72 35.51
CA HIS A 956 -32.77 14.65 36.08
C HIS A 956 -33.58 13.48 36.67
N VAL A 957 -32.84 12.39 36.96
CA VAL A 957 -33.11 11.31 37.94
C VAL A 957 -33.78 10.03 37.41
N CYS A 958 -32.93 9.01 37.29
CA CYS A 958 -33.09 7.59 37.62
C CYS A 958 -34.49 6.96 37.71
N ALA A 959 -34.69 5.91 36.89
CA ALA A 959 -34.92 4.55 37.39
C ALA A 959 -34.02 3.58 36.60
#